data_AF-A0A429AXI6-F1
#
_entry.id   AF-A0A429AXI6-F1
#
_cell.length_a   1.000
_cell.length_b   1.000
_cell.length_c   1.000
_cell.angle_alpha   90.00
_cell.angle_beta   90.00
_cell.angle_gamma   90.00
#
_symmetry.space_group_name_H-M   'P 1'
#
loop_
_entity.id
_entity.type
_entity.pdbx_description
1 polymer ?
#
loop_
_entity_poly.entity_id
_entity_poly.type
_entity_poly.pdbx_seq_one_letter_code
_entity_poly.pdbx_strand_id
1 'polypeptide(L)'
;MLPETVAGALEEYAGLLAGHGITWGEPEIHYVRFFARRRVLPPARVGTFWRLAFEEAARLHPGEPIDRLGPHLAEADFDRVLGVALDGELPPHLVALRIGPEGIELRGASRTVLTPAAPAPAVPPPPGRGEEKIFLLVDSARDTPCPVTVDDAHRELAPHGAWLVEADDDSVIVADGRRVRLDLLLRLMPAARLTLVAGEPCRWSVASRDGRGWYPPGFPSRHDYHGRPYFHGDGLTLDVPAEPLTITVTRGMEYAESALELTLDPGEERVVRIAPQRLYDAAARGWYGGDLHVHLNWAGDVAGGPADAAAAQHGEDLHVLNLLAGNVSGARVYDREALDHWAGMDLPWSDATHVARMGVEYRNDLLGHVYAFAPDRAPGRFHTGFDGDADWPPNADGLRELRGLGAVLGYSHPFSVPVGDGDPPKAVVSPVPRNCAARELVADAALGLVDSLDVLTHASIASTAAVYRRLIGAGNRLAVTAGTDSMISFTRSDNQSNPPGWARVYARVEGGLSARTFADAVRAGRTFATTGPWLELSVDGYGPGDVVDARPGDHVRVTATAIGPEVAAVRIRTAEGVRAGAERLLADERRPDGEERLTVTAELRVDEPTYVMAEVVCDPHPRTMTGTGYALTSPVHVDVAGRRVARREDVLWCLEWLDLLEELIRSHARLATTGQLADDVALLDQAREVYRSRLS
;
A
#
# COMPACT_ATOMS: atom_id res chain seq x y z
N MET A 1 4.46 -2.55 28.84
CA MET A 1 4.15 -3.99 28.69
C MET A 1 2.86 -4.09 27.88
N LEU A 2 2.77 -5.04 26.96
CA LEU A 2 1.58 -5.22 26.13
C LEU A 2 0.41 -5.80 26.96
N PRO A 3 -0.84 -5.48 26.63
CA PRO A 3 -2.00 -6.16 27.20
C PRO A 3 -1.93 -7.67 26.93
N GLU A 4 -2.36 -8.48 27.89
CA GLU A 4 -2.25 -9.95 27.83
C GLU A 4 -2.95 -10.53 26.59
N THR A 5 -4.13 -10.03 26.23
CA THR A 5 -4.87 -10.46 25.03
C THR A 5 -4.11 -10.18 23.74
N VAL A 6 -3.47 -9.00 23.65
CA VAL A 6 -2.67 -8.60 22.49
C VAL A 6 -1.37 -9.41 22.42
N ALA A 7 -0.72 -9.65 23.55
CA ALA A 7 0.47 -10.50 23.60
C ALA A 7 0.15 -11.94 23.17
N GLY A 8 -0.96 -12.51 23.64
CA GLY A 8 -1.42 -13.84 23.24
C GLY A 8 -1.73 -13.95 21.74
N ALA A 9 -2.34 -12.93 21.14
CA ALA A 9 -2.58 -12.89 19.70
C ALA A 9 -1.26 -12.90 18.89
N LEU A 10 -0.25 -12.13 19.32
CA LEU A 10 1.07 -12.12 18.66
C LEU A 10 1.79 -13.48 18.78
N GLU A 11 1.64 -14.17 19.91
CA GLU A 11 2.17 -15.53 20.08
C GLU A 11 1.46 -16.52 19.14
N GLU A 12 0.13 -16.40 18.97
CA GLU A 12 -0.61 -17.19 17.99
C GLU A 12 -0.10 -16.93 16.56
N TYR A 13 0.07 -15.66 16.18
CA TYR A 13 0.56 -15.29 14.85
C TYR A 13 1.97 -15.83 14.58
N ALA A 14 2.86 -15.78 15.56
CA ALA A 14 4.17 -16.40 15.46
C ALA A 14 4.09 -17.93 15.27
N GLY A 15 3.15 -18.59 15.96
CA GLY A 15 2.86 -20.02 15.78
C GLY A 15 2.33 -20.35 14.38
N LEU A 16 1.42 -19.53 13.85
CA LEU A 16 0.89 -19.68 12.49
C LEU A 16 1.97 -19.51 11.43
N LEU A 17 2.82 -18.50 11.57
CA LEU A 17 3.97 -18.28 10.70
C LEU A 17 4.93 -19.47 10.73
N ALA A 18 5.24 -20.01 11.90
CA ALA A 18 6.10 -21.19 12.04
C ALA A 18 5.48 -22.45 11.41
N GLY A 19 4.17 -22.65 11.53
CA GLY A 19 3.47 -23.83 11.03
C GLY A 19 3.09 -23.79 9.54
N HIS A 20 2.85 -22.60 8.99
CA HIS A 20 2.28 -22.41 7.65
C HIS A 20 3.12 -21.50 6.74
N GLY A 21 4.24 -20.97 7.21
CA GLY A 21 5.03 -19.98 6.49
C GLY A 21 4.25 -18.68 6.30
N ILE A 22 4.60 -17.91 5.27
CA ILE A 22 4.09 -16.55 5.02
C ILE A 22 2.57 -16.42 4.91
N THR A 23 1.85 -17.52 4.65
CA THR A 23 0.40 -17.52 4.46
C THR A 23 -0.40 -17.61 5.76
N TRP A 24 0.25 -17.99 6.87
CA TRP A 24 -0.37 -18.13 8.20
C TRP A 24 -1.59 -19.08 8.23
N GLY A 25 -1.69 -19.98 7.25
CA GLY A 25 -2.80 -20.93 7.12
C GLY A 25 -4.06 -20.36 6.48
N GLU A 26 -3.99 -19.16 5.89
CA GLU A 26 -5.09 -18.59 5.12
C GLU A 26 -5.50 -19.48 3.93
N PRO A 27 -6.80 -19.50 3.55
CA PRO A 27 -7.24 -20.16 2.33
C PRO A 27 -6.41 -19.75 1.11
N GLU A 28 -5.86 -20.74 0.41
CA GLU A 28 -4.93 -20.55 -0.72
C GLU A 28 -5.61 -20.11 -2.02
N ILE A 29 -6.21 -18.91 -2.00
CA ILE A 29 -6.62 -18.23 -3.23
C ILE A 29 -5.40 -17.62 -3.93
N HIS A 30 -5.58 -17.22 -5.19
CA HIS A 30 -4.48 -16.84 -6.09
C HIS A 30 -3.52 -15.80 -5.49
N TYR A 31 -3.99 -14.75 -4.81
CA TYR A 31 -3.08 -13.75 -4.25
C TYR A 31 -2.33 -14.24 -2.98
N VAL A 32 -2.92 -15.14 -2.18
CA VAL A 32 -2.24 -15.73 -1.01
C VAL A 32 -1.07 -16.61 -1.47
N ARG A 33 -1.26 -17.41 -2.53
CA ARG A 33 -0.18 -18.23 -3.14
C ARG A 33 0.94 -17.36 -3.74
N PHE A 34 0.64 -16.10 -4.07
CA PHE A 34 1.59 -15.17 -4.65
C PHE A 34 2.54 -14.53 -3.61
N PHE A 35 2.18 -14.46 -2.33
CA PHE A 35 2.97 -13.77 -1.29
C PHE A 35 4.46 -14.14 -1.27
N ALA A 36 4.79 -15.44 -1.29
CA ALA A 36 6.18 -15.88 -1.29
C ALA A 36 6.95 -15.42 -2.54
N ARG A 37 6.31 -15.45 -3.71
CA ARG A 37 6.94 -15.12 -5.01
C ARG A 37 7.10 -13.61 -5.17
N ARG A 38 6.18 -12.85 -4.59
CA ARG A 38 6.21 -11.39 -4.55
C ARG A 38 7.48 -10.83 -3.92
N ARG A 39 8.14 -11.59 -3.02
CA ARG A 39 9.41 -11.21 -2.37
C ARG A 39 10.59 -11.20 -3.33
N VAL A 40 10.52 -11.96 -4.42
CA VAL A 40 11.64 -12.13 -5.36
C VAL A 40 11.28 -11.70 -6.78
N LEU A 41 10.05 -11.25 -7.01
CA LEU A 41 9.62 -10.76 -8.32
C LEU A 41 9.79 -9.24 -8.39
N PRO A 42 10.59 -8.69 -9.32
CA PRO A 42 10.68 -7.25 -9.52
C PRO A 42 9.30 -6.64 -9.86
N PRO A 43 8.96 -5.43 -9.35
CA PRO A 43 7.65 -4.80 -9.60
C PRO A 43 7.28 -4.73 -11.10
N ALA A 44 8.26 -4.41 -11.95
CA ALA A 44 8.07 -4.32 -13.40
C ALA A 44 7.66 -5.66 -14.07
N ARG A 45 7.92 -6.81 -13.43
CA ARG A 45 7.62 -8.14 -13.95
C ARG A 45 6.28 -8.71 -13.43
N VAL A 46 5.62 -8.05 -12.46
CA VAL A 46 4.34 -8.50 -11.89
C VAL A 46 3.25 -8.69 -12.95
N GLY A 47 3.11 -7.74 -13.89
CA GLY A 47 2.15 -7.89 -14.99
C GLY A 47 2.44 -9.08 -15.91
N THR A 48 3.73 -9.39 -16.12
CA THR A 48 4.17 -10.54 -16.92
C THR A 48 3.86 -11.85 -16.19
N PHE A 49 4.12 -11.91 -14.89
CA PHE A 49 3.75 -13.04 -14.04
C PHE A 49 2.27 -13.36 -14.14
N TRP A 50 1.39 -12.37 -13.94
CA TRP A 50 -0.05 -12.61 -14.00
C TRP A 50 -0.52 -13.04 -15.38
N ARG A 51 -0.01 -12.44 -16.46
CA ARG A 51 -0.29 -12.89 -17.83
C ARG A 51 0.05 -14.38 -18.02
N LEU A 52 1.25 -14.80 -17.59
CA LEU A 52 1.69 -16.20 -17.69
C LEU A 52 0.85 -17.14 -16.80
N ALA A 53 0.45 -16.70 -15.61
CA ALA A 53 -0.45 -17.47 -14.75
C ALA A 53 -1.83 -17.67 -15.39
N PHE A 54 -2.39 -16.63 -16.04
CA PHE A 54 -3.63 -16.75 -16.81
C PHE A 54 -3.48 -17.69 -18.02
N GLU A 55 -2.36 -17.61 -18.75
CA GLU A 55 -2.07 -18.52 -19.87
C GLU A 55 -1.99 -19.98 -19.41
N GLU A 56 -1.40 -20.24 -18.24
CA GLU A 56 -1.36 -21.57 -17.65
C GLU A 56 -2.74 -22.05 -17.19
N ALA A 57 -3.52 -21.21 -16.51
CA ALA A 57 -4.89 -21.54 -16.12
C ALA A 57 -5.74 -21.88 -17.35
N ALA A 58 -5.64 -21.10 -18.43
CA ALA A 58 -6.34 -21.35 -19.69
C ALA A 58 -5.94 -22.68 -20.34
N ARG A 59 -4.66 -23.09 -20.20
CA ARG A 59 -4.16 -24.39 -20.69
C ARG A 59 -4.72 -25.55 -19.88
N LEU A 60 -4.88 -25.39 -18.56
CA LEU A 60 -5.45 -26.40 -17.68
C LEU A 60 -6.97 -26.55 -17.87
N HIS A 61 -7.66 -25.46 -18.23
CA HIS A 61 -9.12 -25.41 -18.42
C HIS A 61 -9.50 -24.97 -19.85
N PRO A 62 -9.24 -25.82 -20.86
CA PRO A 62 -9.49 -25.46 -22.25
C PRO A 62 -10.98 -25.26 -22.51
N GLY A 63 -11.35 -24.10 -23.06
CA GLY A 63 -12.72 -23.76 -23.44
C GLY A 63 -13.47 -22.87 -22.43
N GLU A 64 -12.87 -22.58 -21.28
CA GLU A 64 -13.42 -21.63 -20.33
C GLU A 64 -13.13 -20.17 -20.76
N PRO A 65 -14.13 -19.27 -20.75
CA PRO A 65 -13.92 -17.85 -20.99
C PRO A 65 -12.95 -17.20 -19.99
N ILE A 66 -12.18 -16.20 -20.45
CA ILE A 66 -11.12 -15.56 -19.64
C ILE A 66 -11.65 -14.92 -18.34
N ASP A 67 -12.87 -14.40 -18.35
CA ASP A 67 -13.56 -13.80 -17.19
C ASP A 67 -13.98 -14.84 -16.14
N ARG A 68 -13.92 -16.13 -16.47
CA ARG A 68 -14.18 -17.25 -15.57
C ARG A 68 -12.93 -18.00 -15.12
N LEU A 69 -11.75 -17.66 -15.63
CA LEU A 69 -10.49 -18.30 -15.24
C LEU A 69 -9.97 -17.85 -13.86
N GLY A 70 -10.49 -16.76 -13.29
CA GLY A 70 -10.02 -16.20 -12.02
C GLY A 70 -9.93 -17.21 -10.86
N PRO A 71 -10.97 -18.03 -10.60
CA PRO A 71 -10.94 -19.10 -9.60
C PRO A 71 -9.86 -20.17 -9.86
N HIS A 72 -9.51 -20.41 -11.13
CA HIS A 72 -8.53 -21.42 -11.55
C HIS A 72 -7.08 -20.92 -11.51
N LEU A 73 -6.84 -19.63 -11.28
CA LEU A 73 -5.48 -19.09 -11.16
C LEU A 73 -4.68 -19.76 -10.04
N ALA A 74 -5.36 -20.17 -8.97
CA ALA A 74 -4.73 -20.87 -7.86
C ALA A 74 -4.26 -22.30 -8.22
N GLU A 75 -4.55 -22.82 -9.41
CA GLU A 75 -4.08 -24.14 -9.86
C GLU A 75 -2.76 -24.08 -10.64
N ALA A 76 -2.35 -22.90 -11.10
CA ALA A 76 -1.09 -22.74 -11.83
C ALA A 76 0.14 -23.00 -10.92
N ASP A 77 1.23 -23.46 -11.52
CA ASP A 77 2.51 -23.63 -10.83
C ASP A 77 3.23 -22.28 -10.76
N PHE A 78 2.99 -21.55 -9.67
CA PHE A 78 3.54 -20.21 -9.48
C PHE A 78 5.07 -20.17 -9.39
N ASP A 79 5.73 -21.26 -8.98
CA ASP A 79 7.21 -21.30 -8.98
C ASP A 79 7.74 -21.38 -10.41
N ARG A 80 7.08 -22.18 -11.25
CA ARG A 80 7.43 -22.28 -12.67
C ARG A 80 7.12 -20.98 -13.41
N VAL A 81 5.94 -20.39 -13.16
CA VAL A 81 5.56 -19.08 -13.71
C VAL A 81 6.55 -18.00 -13.28
N LEU A 82 6.98 -17.99 -12.01
CA LEU A 82 8.00 -17.08 -11.51
C LEU A 82 9.30 -17.22 -12.30
N GLY A 83 9.82 -18.45 -12.46
CA GLY A 83 11.06 -18.69 -13.20
C GLY A 83 11.01 -18.18 -14.65
N VAL A 84 9.87 -18.37 -15.32
CA VAL A 84 9.65 -17.84 -16.68
C VAL A 84 9.51 -16.32 -16.68
N ALA A 85 8.81 -15.75 -15.71
CA ALA A 85 8.59 -14.30 -15.61
C ALA A 85 9.89 -13.52 -15.35
N LEU A 86 10.84 -14.12 -14.63
CA LEU A 86 12.17 -13.56 -14.39
C LEU A 86 13.03 -13.51 -15.65
N ASP A 87 12.79 -14.37 -16.64
CA ASP A 87 13.49 -14.36 -17.93
C ASP A 87 15.03 -14.39 -17.79
N GLY A 88 15.53 -15.11 -16.78
CA GLY A 88 16.96 -15.20 -16.47
C GLY A 88 17.56 -13.99 -15.74
N GLU A 89 16.79 -12.92 -15.51
CA GLU A 89 17.19 -11.76 -14.70
C GLU A 89 16.91 -12.05 -13.22
N LEU A 90 17.96 -12.45 -12.48
CA LEU A 90 17.86 -12.72 -11.05
C LEU A 90 18.09 -11.44 -10.24
N PRO A 91 17.17 -11.07 -9.32
CA PRO A 91 17.45 -10.07 -8.32
C PRO A 91 18.67 -10.43 -7.46
N PRO A 92 19.39 -9.45 -6.88
CA PRO A 92 20.60 -9.71 -6.09
C PRO A 92 20.41 -10.67 -4.91
N HIS A 93 19.20 -10.73 -4.35
CA HIS A 93 18.85 -11.59 -3.20
C HIS A 93 18.27 -12.96 -3.60
N LEU A 94 18.20 -13.27 -4.91
CA LEU A 94 17.73 -14.56 -5.43
C LEU A 94 18.88 -15.38 -6.03
N VAL A 95 18.93 -16.65 -5.63
CA VAL A 95 19.81 -17.67 -6.20
C VAL A 95 18.97 -18.65 -7.01
N ALA A 96 19.38 -18.97 -8.23
CA ALA A 96 18.76 -20.00 -9.06
C ALA A 96 19.62 -21.26 -9.10
N LEU A 97 18.98 -22.41 -8.95
CA LEU A 97 19.58 -23.73 -9.04
C LEU A 97 18.87 -24.53 -10.14
N ARG A 98 19.52 -24.67 -11.29
CA ARG A 98 18.96 -25.38 -12.44
C ARG A 98 19.47 -26.81 -12.51
N ILE A 99 18.55 -27.76 -12.53
CA ILE A 99 18.81 -29.20 -12.71
C ILE A 99 18.67 -29.54 -14.19
N GLY A 100 19.80 -29.65 -14.88
CA GLY A 100 19.88 -30.00 -16.29
C GLY A 100 20.04 -31.51 -16.55
N PRO A 101 20.00 -31.93 -17.83
CA PRO A 101 20.29 -33.32 -18.23
C PRO A 101 21.74 -33.72 -17.93
N GLU A 102 22.69 -32.80 -18.11
CA GLU A 102 24.13 -33.08 -17.97
C GLU A 102 24.71 -32.69 -16.60
N GLY A 103 23.94 -31.99 -15.76
CA GLY A 103 24.46 -31.51 -14.48
C GLY A 103 23.57 -30.50 -13.77
N ILE A 104 24.13 -29.86 -12.76
CA ILE A 104 23.46 -28.86 -11.93
C ILE A 104 24.21 -27.55 -12.08
N GLU A 105 23.48 -26.46 -12.28
CA GLU A 105 24.02 -25.12 -12.44
C GLU A 105 23.48 -24.22 -11.33
N LEU A 106 24.38 -23.49 -10.66
CA LEU A 106 24.04 -22.51 -9.63
C LEU A 106 24.36 -21.11 -10.15
N ARG A 107 23.39 -20.20 -10.10
CA ARG A 107 23.52 -18.79 -10.53
C ARG A 107 22.98 -17.87 -9.44
N GLY A 108 23.65 -16.77 -9.19
CA GLY A 108 23.23 -15.77 -8.22
C GLY A 108 24.35 -14.78 -7.95
N ALA A 109 24.04 -13.68 -7.27
CA ALA A 109 25.05 -12.75 -6.79
C ALA A 109 25.83 -13.38 -5.62
N SER A 110 27.09 -12.95 -5.44
CA SER A 110 27.81 -13.28 -4.21
C SER A 110 27.16 -12.60 -3.01
N ARG A 111 27.14 -13.29 -1.87
CA ARG A 111 26.55 -12.82 -0.63
C ARG A 111 27.62 -12.65 0.43
N THR A 112 27.69 -11.45 1.00
CA THR A 112 28.64 -11.13 2.07
C THR A 112 28.22 -11.81 3.38
N VAL A 113 29.18 -12.32 4.16
CA VAL A 113 28.95 -12.92 5.49
C VAL A 113 30.02 -12.43 6.46
N LEU A 114 29.63 -12.05 7.67
CA LEU A 114 30.56 -11.46 8.65
C LEU A 114 31.46 -12.51 9.32
N THR A 115 32.68 -12.09 9.63
CA THR A 115 33.69 -12.89 10.36
C THR A 115 34.30 -12.10 11.53
N PRO A 116 34.41 -12.69 12.74
CA PRO A 116 33.78 -13.96 13.12
C PRO A 116 32.25 -13.85 12.98
N ALA A 117 31.59 -14.97 12.69
CA ALA A 117 30.14 -15.00 12.70
C ALA A 117 29.65 -14.51 14.07
N ALA A 118 28.57 -13.74 14.08
CA ALA A 118 27.93 -13.37 15.34
C ALA A 118 27.65 -14.66 16.13
N PRO A 119 27.98 -14.72 17.43
CA PRO A 119 27.68 -15.90 18.22
C PRO A 119 26.18 -16.20 18.11
N ALA A 120 25.84 -17.44 17.73
CA ALA A 120 24.45 -17.85 17.59
C ALA A 120 23.70 -17.51 18.89
N PRO A 121 22.56 -16.80 18.81
CA PRO A 121 21.81 -16.45 20.00
C PRO A 121 21.32 -17.73 20.69
N ALA A 122 21.24 -17.69 22.03
CA ALA A 122 20.79 -18.85 22.81
C ALA A 122 19.38 -19.33 22.43
N VAL A 123 18.57 -18.43 21.87
CA VAL A 123 17.28 -18.70 21.24
C VAL A 123 17.33 -18.14 19.83
N PRO A 124 16.98 -18.92 18.79
CA PRO A 124 16.88 -18.40 17.42
C PRO A 124 15.99 -17.17 17.37
N PRO A 125 16.31 -16.15 16.55
CA PRO A 125 15.42 -15.02 16.40
C PRO A 125 14.08 -15.48 15.80
N PRO A 126 12.97 -14.79 16.10
CA PRO A 126 11.69 -15.05 15.44
C PRO A 126 11.82 -14.96 13.91
N PRO A 127 10.99 -15.68 13.13
CA PRO A 127 10.99 -15.57 11.67
C PRO A 127 10.90 -14.11 11.20
N GLY A 128 11.64 -13.79 10.13
CA GLY A 128 11.72 -12.43 9.57
C GLY A 128 12.57 -11.45 10.36
N ARG A 129 13.15 -11.84 11.51
CA ARG A 129 14.09 -11.04 12.30
C ARG A 129 15.49 -11.66 12.27
N GLY A 130 16.52 -10.83 12.17
CA GLY A 130 17.91 -11.28 12.14
C GLY A 130 18.50 -11.31 10.73
N GLU A 131 19.42 -12.25 10.47
CA GLU A 131 20.06 -12.34 9.15
C GLU A 131 19.05 -12.69 8.06
N GLU A 132 19.09 -11.95 6.96
CA GLU A 132 18.21 -12.17 5.80
C GLU A 132 18.47 -13.55 5.19
N LYS A 133 17.42 -14.36 4.96
CA LYS A 133 17.55 -15.68 4.30
C LYS A 133 17.96 -15.55 2.83
N ILE A 134 18.57 -16.59 2.28
CA ILE A 134 18.80 -16.76 0.84
C ILE A 134 17.52 -17.29 0.21
N PHE A 135 17.00 -16.62 -0.82
CA PHE A 135 15.95 -17.21 -1.65
C PHE A 135 16.58 -18.09 -2.71
N LEU A 136 16.13 -19.35 -2.79
CA LEU A 136 16.58 -20.33 -3.74
C LEU A 136 15.41 -20.74 -4.65
N LEU A 137 15.49 -20.40 -5.93
CA LEU A 137 14.61 -20.92 -6.97
C LEU A 137 15.26 -22.15 -7.61
N VAL A 138 14.76 -23.34 -7.29
CA VAL A 138 15.21 -24.59 -7.89
C VAL A 138 14.31 -24.93 -9.06
N ASP A 139 14.85 -25.07 -10.27
CA ASP A 139 14.09 -25.46 -11.46
C ASP A 139 14.70 -26.68 -12.16
N SER A 140 13.85 -27.52 -12.74
CA SER A 140 14.27 -28.70 -13.51
C SER A 140 14.10 -28.44 -15.00
N ALA A 141 15.09 -28.82 -15.81
CA ALA A 141 14.99 -28.87 -17.27
C ALA A 141 14.78 -30.30 -17.79
N ARG A 142 14.50 -31.25 -16.89
CA ARG A 142 14.39 -32.67 -17.22
C ARG A 142 12.95 -33.07 -17.54
N ASP A 143 12.82 -34.07 -18.39
CA ASP A 143 11.55 -34.73 -18.72
C ASP A 143 11.10 -35.76 -17.67
N THR A 144 11.87 -35.92 -16.59
CA THR A 144 11.58 -36.86 -15.49
C THR A 144 11.56 -36.12 -14.15
N PRO A 145 10.80 -36.61 -13.16
CA PRO A 145 10.81 -36.02 -11.82
C PRO A 145 12.21 -36.03 -11.20
N CYS A 146 12.51 -35.04 -10.35
CA CYS A 146 13.78 -34.98 -9.64
C CYS A 146 13.59 -34.63 -8.15
N PRO A 147 14.21 -35.40 -7.24
CA PRO A 147 14.12 -35.11 -5.81
C PRO A 147 15.06 -33.96 -5.43
N VAL A 148 14.54 -33.02 -4.65
CA VAL A 148 15.29 -31.89 -4.09
C VAL A 148 15.05 -31.83 -2.59
N THR A 149 16.13 -31.64 -1.83
CA THR A 149 16.09 -31.47 -0.37
C THR A 149 16.85 -30.22 0.00
N VAL A 150 16.25 -29.38 0.83
CA VAL A 150 16.85 -28.18 1.44
C VAL A 150 16.61 -28.31 2.94
N ASP A 151 17.68 -28.62 3.69
CA ASP A 151 17.62 -28.97 5.10
C ASP A 151 16.60 -30.11 5.36
N ASP A 152 15.55 -29.82 6.12
CA ASP A 152 14.48 -30.77 6.44
C ASP A 152 13.35 -30.79 5.38
N ALA A 153 13.32 -29.81 4.48
CA ALA A 153 12.30 -29.71 3.44
C ALA A 153 12.65 -30.59 2.25
N HIS A 154 11.74 -31.50 1.88
CA HIS A 154 11.88 -32.40 0.74
C HIS A 154 10.75 -32.18 -0.27
N ARG A 155 11.10 -32.07 -1.56
CA ARG A 155 10.13 -31.98 -2.66
C ARG A 155 10.60 -32.78 -3.87
N GLU A 156 9.70 -33.56 -4.45
CA GLU A 156 9.88 -34.15 -5.77
C GLU A 156 9.37 -33.16 -6.82
N LEU A 157 10.27 -32.56 -7.60
CA LEU A 157 9.88 -31.66 -8.68
C LEU A 157 9.34 -32.48 -9.85
N ALA A 158 8.17 -32.12 -10.36
CA ALA A 158 7.65 -32.66 -11.61
C ALA A 158 8.60 -32.37 -12.79
N PRO A 159 8.45 -33.06 -13.94
CA PRO A 159 9.15 -32.68 -15.17
C PRO A 159 8.94 -31.21 -15.49
N HIS A 160 10.03 -30.48 -15.74
CA HIS A 160 10.02 -29.02 -15.95
C HIS A 160 9.42 -28.19 -14.80
N GLY A 161 9.34 -28.76 -13.59
CA GLY A 161 8.81 -28.11 -12.40
C GLY A 161 9.83 -27.20 -11.70
N ALA A 162 9.35 -26.36 -10.80
CA ALA A 162 10.18 -25.47 -10.01
C ALA A 162 9.75 -25.41 -8.53
N TRP A 163 10.61 -24.87 -7.68
CA TRP A 163 10.38 -24.69 -6.26
C TRP A 163 11.15 -23.47 -5.74
N LEU A 164 10.41 -22.48 -5.22
CA LEU A 164 10.98 -21.40 -4.44
C LEU A 164 11.03 -21.82 -2.97
N VAL A 165 12.22 -21.73 -2.37
CA VAL A 165 12.49 -22.10 -0.98
C VAL A 165 13.51 -21.14 -0.36
N GLU A 166 13.44 -20.97 0.95
CA GLU A 166 14.43 -20.20 1.71
C GLU A 166 15.54 -21.12 2.23
N ALA A 167 16.75 -20.58 2.28
CA ALA A 167 17.94 -21.26 2.79
C ALA A 167 18.76 -20.28 3.66
N ASP A 168 19.54 -20.84 4.57
CA ASP A 168 20.58 -20.15 5.34
C ASP A 168 21.95 -20.28 4.65
N ASP A 169 22.91 -19.49 5.13
CA ASP A 169 24.28 -19.52 4.64
C ASP A 169 24.95 -20.91 4.84
N ASP A 170 24.46 -21.70 5.79
CA ASP A 170 24.94 -23.06 6.11
C ASP A 170 23.96 -24.19 5.73
N SER A 171 22.85 -23.89 5.04
CA SER A 171 21.87 -24.89 4.60
C SER A 171 22.48 -26.02 3.77
N VAL A 172 21.99 -27.23 3.99
CA VAL A 172 22.36 -28.44 3.26
C VAL A 172 21.39 -28.67 2.11
N ILE A 173 21.87 -28.48 0.88
CA ILE A 173 21.07 -28.68 -0.32
C ILE A 173 21.53 -29.92 -1.08
N VAL A 174 20.59 -30.80 -1.39
CA VAL A 174 20.79 -31.98 -2.23
C VAL A 174 19.77 -31.97 -3.36
N ALA A 175 20.25 -31.84 -4.59
CA ALA A 175 19.43 -31.89 -5.80
C ALA A 175 19.83 -33.10 -6.63
N ASP A 176 18.87 -33.99 -6.90
CA ASP A 176 19.08 -35.22 -7.68
C ASP A 176 20.26 -36.07 -7.16
N GLY A 177 20.33 -36.22 -5.83
CA GLY A 177 21.39 -36.98 -5.15
C GLY A 177 22.77 -36.30 -5.11
N ARG A 178 22.90 -35.08 -5.64
CA ARG A 178 24.15 -34.30 -5.62
C ARG A 178 24.06 -33.16 -4.62
N ARG A 179 25.07 -33.03 -3.76
CA ARG A 179 25.18 -31.89 -2.83
C ARG A 179 25.54 -30.62 -3.59
N VAL A 180 24.79 -29.55 -3.33
CA VAL A 180 25.02 -28.21 -3.88
C VAL A 180 25.85 -27.40 -2.90
N ARG A 181 26.79 -26.60 -3.42
CA ARG A 181 27.78 -25.83 -2.65
C ARG A 181 27.41 -24.34 -2.68
N LEU A 182 26.55 -23.90 -1.77
CA LEU A 182 26.19 -22.47 -1.62
C LEU A 182 27.37 -21.61 -1.15
N ASP A 183 28.34 -22.21 -0.45
CA ASP A 183 29.54 -21.53 0.03
C ASP A 183 30.39 -20.93 -1.11
N LEU A 184 30.21 -21.41 -2.35
CA LEU A 184 30.82 -20.80 -3.54
C LEU A 184 30.29 -19.40 -3.85
N LEU A 185 29.12 -19.04 -3.32
CA LEU A 185 28.52 -17.71 -3.43
C LEU A 185 28.81 -16.85 -2.20
N LEU A 186 29.41 -17.39 -1.13
CA LEU A 186 29.63 -16.63 0.10
C LEU A 186 30.97 -15.88 0.06
N ARG A 187 30.94 -14.61 0.49
CA ARG A 187 32.11 -13.75 0.63
C ARG A 187 32.30 -13.39 2.10
N LEU A 188 33.26 -14.04 2.73
CA LEU A 188 33.60 -13.80 4.14
C LEU A 188 34.29 -12.44 4.28
N MET A 189 33.75 -11.57 5.14
CA MET A 189 34.26 -10.23 5.40
C MET A 189 34.44 -9.99 6.90
N PRO A 190 35.54 -9.38 7.36
CA PRO A 190 35.67 -8.99 8.76
C PRO A 190 34.57 -8.01 9.17
N ALA A 191 34.03 -8.18 10.38
CA ALA A 191 33.03 -7.28 10.93
C ALA A 191 33.65 -5.96 11.43
N ALA A 192 32.88 -4.88 11.32
CA ALA A 192 33.04 -3.59 11.98
C ALA A 192 31.69 -3.20 12.60
N ARG A 193 31.64 -2.14 13.41
CA ARG A 193 30.43 -1.73 14.12
C ARG A 193 30.08 -0.27 13.87
N LEU A 194 28.81 -0.03 13.55
CA LEU A 194 28.24 1.30 13.36
C LEU A 194 27.26 1.64 14.47
N THR A 195 27.25 2.90 14.90
CA THR A 195 26.17 3.50 15.68
C THR A 195 25.60 4.70 14.93
N LEU A 196 24.31 4.69 14.64
CA LEU A 196 23.60 5.68 13.83
C LEU A 196 22.84 6.65 14.73
N VAL A 197 23.06 7.95 14.54
CA VAL A 197 22.43 9.01 15.34
C VAL A 197 21.97 10.16 14.45
N ALA A 198 20.68 10.47 14.47
CA ALA A 198 20.07 11.65 13.87
C ALA A 198 19.61 12.67 14.91
N GLY A 199 19.38 12.24 16.16
CA GLY A 199 18.85 13.08 17.25
C GLY A 199 17.33 13.01 17.41
N GLU A 200 16.65 12.36 16.47
CA GLU A 200 15.24 11.99 16.51
C GLU A 200 15.05 10.66 15.75
N PRO A 201 14.01 9.87 16.03
CA PRO A 201 13.71 8.65 15.28
C PRO A 201 13.59 8.95 13.78
N CYS A 202 14.34 8.21 12.96
CA CYS A 202 14.36 8.33 11.50
C CYS A 202 14.26 6.96 10.83
N ARG A 203 13.94 6.93 9.53
CA ARG A 203 14.19 5.77 8.67
C ARG A 203 15.65 5.77 8.24
N TRP A 204 16.33 4.67 8.54
CA TRP A 204 17.71 4.41 8.16
C TRP A 204 17.78 3.32 7.09
N SER A 205 18.78 3.40 6.24
CA SER A 205 19.20 2.36 5.33
C SER A 205 20.71 2.20 5.43
N VAL A 206 21.18 0.96 5.56
CA VAL A 206 22.61 0.63 5.49
C VAL A 206 22.76 -0.50 4.50
N ALA A 207 23.47 -0.24 3.40
CA ALA A 207 23.63 -1.18 2.32
C ALA A 207 25.10 -1.31 1.89
N SER A 208 25.51 -2.53 1.56
CA SER A 208 26.74 -2.80 0.81
C SER A 208 26.57 -2.42 -0.66
N ARG A 209 27.68 -2.29 -1.39
CA ARG A 209 27.67 -1.98 -2.84
C ARG A 209 26.88 -2.99 -3.69
N ASP A 210 26.77 -4.24 -3.23
CA ASP A 210 25.98 -5.30 -3.86
C ASP A 210 24.47 -5.17 -3.60
N GLY A 211 24.05 -4.15 -2.85
CA GLY A 211 22.66 -3.92 -2.46
C GLY A 211 22.21 -4.69 -1.22
N ARG A 212 23.09 -5.49 -0.58
CA ARG A 212 22.75 -6.23 0.63
C ARG A 212 22.51 -5.28 1.80
N GLY A 213 21.40 -5.47 2.50
CA GLY A 213 21.05 -4.71 3.70
C GLY A 213 21.71 -5.21 4.97
N TRP A 214 21.98 -4.28 5.88
CA TRP A 214 22.51 -4.52 7.21
C TRP A 214 21.58 -3.90 8.25
N TYR A 215 21.28 -4.68 9.30
CA TYR A 215 20.21 -4.35 10.25
C TYR A 215 20.73 -4.41 11.69
N PRO A 216 20.21 -3.56 12.59
CA PRO A 216 20.44 -3.74 14.02
C PRO A 216 19.89 -5.09 14.50
N PRO A 217 20.51 -5.71 15.52
CA PRO A 217 20.04 -6.99 16.05
C PRO A 217 18.56 -6.96 16.48
N GLY A 218 17.79 -7.97 16.06
CA GLY A 218 16.37 -8.11 16.41
C GLY A 218 15.39 -7.29 15.56
N PHE A 219 15.89 -6.48 14.63
CA PHE A 219 15.05 -5.75 13.69
C PHE A 219 14.60 -6.65 12.53
N PRO A 220 13.40 -6.39 11.97
CA PRO A 220 12.96 -7.05 10.75
C PRO A 220 13.76 -6.56 9.54
N SER A 221 14.08 -7.47 8.61
CA SER A 221 14.94 -7.19 7.45
C SER A 221 14.15 -6.54 6.30
N ARG A 222 13.57 -5.36 6.55
CA ARG A 222 12.61 -4.72 5.65
C ARG A 222 13.26 -4.10 4.42
N HIS A 223 12.52 -4.12 3.32
CA HIS A 223 12.87 -3.44 2.07
C HIS A 223 11.70 -2.62 1.55
N ASP A 224 11.98 -1.46 0.99
CA ASP A 224 10.97 -0.60 0.34
C ASP A 224 10.74 -0.98 -1.13
N TYR A 225 9.89 -0.22 -1.81
CA TYR A 225 9.54 -0.35 -3.23
C TYR A 225 10.76 -0.39 -4.16
N HIS A 226 11.83 0.33 -3.81
CA HIS A 226 13.07 0.36 -4.58
C HIS A 226 14.00 -0.82 -4.26
N GLY A 227 13.58 -1.73 -3.38
CA GLY A 227 14.40 -2.81 -2.86
C GLY A 227 15.49 -2.32 -1.91
N ARG A 228 15.37 -1.10 -1.36
CA ARG A 228 16.34 -0.54 -0.43
C ARG A 228 16.05 -1.08 0.98
N PRO A 229 17.06 -1.59 1.71
CA PRO A 229 16.88 -2.09 3.07
C PRO A 229 16.56 -0.92 4.00
N TYR A 230 15.64 -1.10 4.96
CA TYR A 230 15.34 -0.05 5.92
C TYR A 230 14.95 -0.54 7.31
N PHE A 231 15.12 0.34 8.29
CA PHE A 231 14.67 0.18 9.67
C PHE A 231 14.47 1.56 10.31
N HIS A 232 13.74 1.64 11.44
CA HIS A 232 13.40 2.91 12.08
C HIS A 232 13.99 3.06 13.49
N GLY A 233 14.46 4.25 13.84
CA GLY A 233 14.88 4.59 15.19
C GLY A 233 15.99 5.64 15.24
N ASP A 234 16.59 5.80 16.42
CA ASP A 234 17.75 6.67 16.67
C ASP A 234 18.66 6.02 17.70
N GLY A 235 19.97 6.32 17.65
CA GLY A 235 20.96 5.70 18.53
C GLY A 235 21.13 4.19 18.33
N LEU A 236 20.96 3.72 17.08
CA LEU A 236 20.93 2.29 16.75
C LEU A 236 22.34 1.76 16.47
N THR A 237 22.66 0.57 16.95
CA THR A 237 23.95 -0.09 16.72
C THR A 237 23.78 -1.36 15.88
N LEU A 238 24.65 -1.55 14.89
CA LEU A 238 24.66 -2.71 14.01
C LEU A 238 26.08 -3.10 13.62
N ASP A 239 26.29 -4.40 13.41
CA ASP A 239 27.53 -4.94 12.85
C ASP A 239 27.43 -4.96 11.32
N VAL A 240 28.52 -4.56 10.66
CA VAL A 240 28.61 -4.35 9.20
C VAL A 240 29.93 -4.88 8.67
N PRO A 241 30.06 -5.11 7.35
CA PRO A 241 31.29 -5.58 6.76
C PRO A 241 32.30 -4.44 6.66
N ALA A 242 33.58 -4.76 6.84
CA ALA A 242 34.70 -3.85 6.59
C ALA A 242 34.91 -3.64 5.07
N GLU A 243 33.94 -2.99 4.43
CA GLU A 243 33.93 -2.64 3.00
C GLU A 243 33.17 -1.32 2.76
N PRO A 244 33.11 -0.81 1.51
CA PRO A 244 32.29 0.36 1.21
C PRO A 244 30.80 0.12 1.48
N LEU A 245 30.23 1.01 2.29
CA LEU A 245 28.82 1.04 2.69
C LEU A 245 28.20 2.37 2.28
N THR A 246 26.94 2.32 1.88
CA THR A 246 26.07 3.49 1.74
C THR A 246 25.11 3.52 2.92
N ILE A 247 25.12 4.63 3.66
CA ILE A 247 24.23 4.90 4.78
C ILE A 247 23.30 6.04 4.37
N THR A 248 22.00 5.82 4.41
CA THR A 248 20.99 6.83 4.09
C THR A 248 20.06 7.03 5.28
N VAL A 249 19.66 8.28 5.53
CA VAL A 249 18.67 8.66 6.53
C VAL A 249 17.60 9.56 5.92
N THR A 250 16.35 9.35 6.33
CA THR A 250 15.21 10.22 6.01
C THR A 250 14.14 10.10 7.11
N ARG A 251 13.13 10.99 7.10
CA ARG A 251 12.08 11.04 8.10
C ARG A 251 10.71 11.33 7.47
N GLY A 252 10.26 10.45 6.59
CA GLY A 252 9.05 10.64 5.81
C GLY A 252 9.15 11.72 4.72
N MET A 253 8.00 12.09 4.16
CA MET A 253 7.94 12.96 2.98
C MET A 253 8.21 14.44 3.26
N GLU A 254 8.15 14.88 4.52
CA GLU A 254 8.49 16.26 4.91
C GLU A 254 9.99 16.53 4.91
N TYR A 255 10.81 15.50 4.69
CA TYR A 255 12.26 15.56 4.75
C TYR A 255 12.90 15.06 3.45
N ALA A 256 14.10 15.58 3.18
CA ALA A 256 14.99 15.09 2.15
C ALA A 256 15.72 13.82 2.61
N GLU A 257 16.31 13.10 1.66
CA GLU A 257 17.26 12.04 1.99
C GLU A 257 18.65 12.65 2.24
N SER A 258 19.37 12.15 3.24
CA SER A 258 20.78 12.46 3.45
C SER A 258 21.57 11.16 3.44
N ALA A 259 22.69 11.14 2.69
CA ALA A 259 23.48 9.93 2.49
C ALA A 259 24.96 10.16 2.78
N LEU A 260 25.63 9.10 3.23
CA LEU A 260 27.06 9.04 3.49
C LEU A 260 27.61 7.72 2.95
N GLU A 261 28.67 7.80 2.15
CA GLU A 261 29.50 6.64 1.84
C GLU A 261 30.68 6.57 2.79
N LEU A 262 30.94 5.38 3.35
CA LEU A 262 32.10 5.16 4.21
C LEU A 262 32.65 3.75 4.07
N THR A 263 33.91 3.57 4.46
CA THR A 263 34.56 2.27 4.59
C THR A 263 35.18 2.21 5.97
N LEU A 264 34.97 1.10 6.67
CA LEU A 264 35.50 0.87 8.01
C LEU A 264 36.65 -0.14 7.96
N ASP A 265 37.61 0.02 8.86
CA ASP A 265 38.63 -0.98 9.09
C ASP A 265 38.04 -2.19 9.87
N PRO A 266 38.59 -3.41 9.71
CA PRO A 266 38.20 -4.57 10.50
C PRO A 266 38.23 -4.31 12.00
N GLY A 267 37.10 -4.55 12.68
CA GLY A 267 36.92 -4.35 14.12
C GLY A 267 36.77 -2.89 14.55
N GLU A 268 36.73 -1.94 13.62
CA GLU A 268 36.48 -0.52 13.93
C GLU A 268 35.06 -0.33 14.49
N GLU A 269 34.92 0.48 15.54
CA GLU A 269 33.63 1.00 15.99
C GLU A 269 33.52 2.49 15.63
N ARG A 270 32.44 2.86 14.92
CA ARG A 270 32.23 4.23 14.43
C ARG A 270 30.83 4.73 14.76
N VAL A 271 30.74 5.96 15.24
CA VAL A 271 29.47 6.69 15.39
C VAL A 271 29.27 7.61 14.19
N VAL A 272 28.18 7.40 13.45
CA VAL A 272 27.75 8.24 12.33
C VAL A 272 26.65 9.17 12.81
N ARG A 273 26.88 10.48 12.66
CA ARG A 273 25.90 11.52 12.98
C ARG A 273 25.44 12.20 11.69
N ILE A 274 24.22 11.92 11.28
CA ILE A 274 23.61 12.47 10.08
C ILE A 274 22.11 12.61 10.33
N ALA A 275 21.55 13.76 9.98
CA ALA A 275 20.13 14.04 10.12
C ALA A 275 19.60 14.57 8.78
N PRO A 276 18.39 14.16 8.37
CA PRO A 276 17.82 14.62 7.12
C PRO A 276 17.37 16.09 7.23
N GLN A 277 17.46 16.83 6.11
CA GLN A 277 16.94 18.20 6.04
C GLN A 277 15.42 18.19 5.92
N ARG A 278 14.72 18.97 6.77
CA ARG A 278 13.28 19.21 6.60
C ARG A 278 13.03 20.13 5.40
N LEU A 279 12.18 19.69 4.48
CA LEU A 279 11.77 20.41 3.25
C LEU A 279 10.60 21.35 3.52
N TYR A 280 9.65 20.93 4.34
CA TYR A 280 8.50 21.72 4.77
C TYR A 280 8.03 21.31 6.17
N ASP A 281 7.28 22.20 6.81
CA ASP A 281 6.68 21.94 8.12
C ASP A 281 5.16 22.07 7.96
N ALA A 282 4.50 20.93 7.81
CA ALA A 282 3.05 20.89 7.62
C ALA A 282 2.32 21.28 8.91
N ALA A 283 2.77 20.76 10.06
CA ALA A 283 2.15 20.98 11.36
C ALA A 283 2.19 22.47 11.75
N ALA A 284 3.28 23.18 11.48
CA ALA A 284 3.37 24.63 11.68
C ALA A 284 2.36 25.43 10.82
N ARG A 285 1.83 24.83 9.75
CA ARG A 285 0.79 25.41 8.89
C ARG A 285 -0.62 24.91 9.23
N GLY A 286 -0.77 24.13 10.31
CA GLY A 286 -2.04 23.53 10.73
C GLY A 286 -2.45 22.30 9.93
N TRP A 287 -1.54 21.71 9.16
CA TRP A 287 -1.76 20.50 8.37
C TRP A 287 -1.09 19.31 9.00
N TYR A 288 -1.81 18.22 9.18
CA TYR A 288 -1.29 16.99 9.77
C TYR A 288 -1.44 15.86 8.77
N GLY A 289 -0.34 15.15 8.50
CA GLY A 289 -0.27 14.03 7.56
C GLY A 289 -0.64 12.71 8.21
N GLY A 290 -1.57 11.97 7.61
CA GLY A 290 -2.03 10.68 8.08
C GLY A 290 -2.00 9.60 7.01
N ASP A 291 -1.89 8.36 7.46
CA ASP A 291 -2.10 7.15 6.66
C ASP A 291 -3.30 6.41 7.24
N LEU A 292 -4.37 6.32 6.45
CA LEU A 292 -5.66 5.81 6.92
C LEU A 292 -5.82 4.30 6.74
N HIS A 293 -4.82 3.63 6.15
CA HIS A 293 -4.89 2.20 5.90
C HIS A 293 -3.51 1.55 6.09
N VAL A 294 -3.24 1.11 7.31
CA VAL A 294 -2.04 0.34 7.66
C VAL A 294 -2.47 -0.89 8.44
N HIS A 295 -1.87 -2.04 8.16
CA HIS A 295 -2.07 -3.25 8.94
C HIS A 295 -0.88 -3.52 9.84
N LEU A 296 -1.14 -3.90 11.09
CA LEU A 296 -0.08 -4.42 11.95
C LEU A 296 0.23 -5.87 11.56
N ASN A 297 -0.81 -6.70 11.49
CA ASN A 297 -0.76 -8.09 11.08
C ASN A 297 -1.86 -8.39 10.07
N TRP A 298 -1.55 -9.23 9.09
CA TRP A 298 -2.50 -9.66 8.07
C TRP A 298 -2.16 -11.10 7.65
N ALA A 299 -1.07 -11.24 6.90
CA ALA A 299 -0.23 -12.43 6.82
C ALA A 299 1.21 -11.91 6.82
N GLY A 300 2.22 -12.69 6.43
CA GLY A 300 3.56 -12.14 6.20
C GLY A 300 4.68 -12.94 6.85
N ASP A 301 5.90 -12.45 6.70
CA ASP A 301 7.12 -13.14 7.08
C ASP A 301 7.65 -12.72 8.45
N VAL A 302 6.91 -11.86 9.17
CA VAL A 302 7.14 -11.55 10.59
C VAL A 302 5.80 -11.30 11.29
N ALA A 303 5.69 -11.64 12.57
CA ALA A 303 4.61 -11.14 13.42
C ALA A 303 4.90 -9.68 13.82
N GLY A 304 4.09 -8.75 13.33
CA GLY A 304 4.23 -7.31 13.55
C GLY A 304 3.79 -6.92 14.96
N GLY A 305 4.71 -6.36 15.75
CA GLY A 305 4.41 -5.91 17.11
C GLY A 305 4.09 -4.41 17.17
N PRO A 306 3.33 -3.94 18.17
CA PRO A 306 3.05 -2.50 18.33
C PRO A 306 4.31 -1.61 18.42
N ALA A 307 5.43 -2.17 18.89
CA ALA A 307 6.71 -1.47 18.90
C ALA A 307 7.27 -1.18 17.49
N ASP A 308 7.06 -2.08 16.52
CA ASP A 308 7.47 -1.86 15.14
C ASP A 308 6.62 -0.75 14.48
N ALA A 309 5.31 -0.74 14.75
CA ALA A 309 4.40 0.32 14.27
C ALA A 309 4.74 1.68 14.91
N ALA A 310 5.05 1.71 16.21
CA ALA A 310 5.49 2.92 16.89
C ALA A 310 6.81 3.45 16.30
N ALA A 311 7.80 2.58 16.09
CA ALA A 311 9.06 2.95 15.47
C ALA A 311 8.86 3.50 14.05
N ALA A 312 8.02 2.86 13.25
CA ALA A 312 7.68 3.32 11.91
C ALA A 312 6.99 4.70 11.93
N GLN A 313 5.98 4.90 12.78
CA GLN A 313 5.26 6.17 12.84
C GLN A 313 6.19 7.34 13.21
N HIS A 314 6.96 7.18 14.28
CA HIS A 314 7.88 8.21 14.77
C HIS A 314 9.04 8.45 13.79
N GLY A 315 9.55 7.36 13.21
CA GLY A 315 10.64 7.37 12.23
C GLY A 315 10.26 7.96 10.87
N GLU A 316 8.97 7.98 10.54
CA GLU A 316 8.43 8.61 9.33
C GLU A 316 7.83 10.01 9.59
N ASP A 317 7.84 10.53 10.83
CA ASP A 317 7.08 11.76 11.20
C ASP A 317 5.62 11.70 10.72
N LEU A 318 4.98 10.54 10.93
CA LEU A 318 3.60 10.31 10.52
C LEU A 318 2.64 10.76 11.62
N HIS A 319 2.09 11.97 11.46
CA HIS A 319 1.22 12.60 12.47
C HIS A 319 0.00 11.74 12.83
N VAL A 320 -0.63 11.04 11.88
CA VAL A 320 -1.76 10.15 12.15
C VAL A 320 -1.53 8.76 11.56
N LEU A 321 -1.59 7.73 12.42
CA LEU A 321 -1.51 6.33 12.02
C LEU A 321 -2.84 5.61 12.33
N ASN A 322 -3.46 5.01 11.32
CA ASN A 322 -4.62 4.15 11.47
C ASN A 322 -4.23 2.67 11.27
N LEU A 323 -4.19 1.89 12.36
CA LEU A 323 -3.93 0.46 12.33
C LEU A 323 -5.25 -0.31 12.20
N LEU A 324 -5.50 -0.90 11.04
CA LEU A 324 -6.74 -1.58 10.72
C LEU A 324 -6.70 -3.04 11.16
N ALA A 325 -7.71 -3.47 11.92
CA ALA A 325 -8.02 -4.88 12.05
C ALA A 325 -8.78 -5.34 10.79
N GLY A 326 -8.43 -6.50 10.24
CA GLY A 326 -9.02 -7.01 9.00
C GLY A 326 -8.72 -8.48 8.74
N ASN A 327 -9.51 -9.12 7.87
CA ASN A 327 -9.25 -10.48 7.40
C ASN A 327 -8.42 -10.48 6.10
N VAL A 328 -7.86 -11.63 5.70
CA VAL A 328 -7.11 -11.81 4.44
C VAL A 328 -8.02 -12.46 3.40
N SER A 329 -8.08 -13.79 3.35
CA SER A 329 -8.91 -14.56 2.43
C SER A 329 -9.95 -15.42 3.14
N GLY A 330 -9.72 -15.77 4.41
CA GLY A 330 -10.66 -16.48 5.26
C GLY A 330 -11.49 -15.57 6.17
N ALA A 331 -12.16 -16.19 7.15
CA ALA A 331 -13.01 -15.48 8.11
C ALA A 331 -12.25 -14.88 9.30
N ARG A 332 -10.99 -15.27 9.54
CA ARG A 332 -10.18 -14.77 10.66
C ARG A 332 -9.88 -13.27 10.50
N VAL A 333 -10.10 -12.51 11.57
CA VAL A 333 -9.77 -11.08 11.63
C VAL A 333 -8.51 -10.90 12.46
N TYR A 334 -7.45 -10.41 11.82
CA TYR A 334 -6.19 -10.09 12.49
C TYR A 334 -6.30 -8.77 13.25
N ASP A 335 -5.54 -8.67 14.34
CA ASP A 335 -5.50 -7.53 15.27
C ASP A 335 -6.84 -7.16 15.92
N ARG A 336 -7.81 -8.08 15.91
CA ARG A 336 -9.09 -7.89 16.59
C ARG A 336 -8.91 -7.65 18.08
N GLU A 337 -8.03 -8.39 18.73
CA GLU A 337 -7.74 -8.25 20.16
C GLU A 337 -7.15 -6.87 20.50
N ALA A 338 -6.34 -6.31 19.58
CA ALA A 338 -5.81 -4.96 19.70
C ALA A 338 -6.92 -3.91 19.53
N LEU A 339 -7.80 -4.08 18.54
CA LEU A 339 -8.95 -3.21 18.36
C LEU A 339 -9.90 -3.27 19.56
N ASP A 340 -10.29 -4.46 20.02
CA ASP A 340 -11.19 -4.64 21.17
C ASP A 340 -10.63 -3.98 22.44
N HIS A 341 -9.30 -3.95 22.59
CA HIS A 341 -8.65 -3.32 23.74
C HIS A 341 -8.50 -1.80 23.61
N TRP A 342 -8.15 -1.27 22.43
CA TRP A 342 -7.80 0.14 22.23
C TRP A 342 -8.84 0.97 21.44
N ALA A 343 -9.98 0.41 21.04
CA ALA A 343 -11.02 1.18 20.38
C ALA A 343 -11.48 2.36 21.27
N GLY A 344 -11.76 3.51 20.64
CA GLY A 344 -12.04 4.76 21.36
C GLY A 344 -10.82 5.43 22.00
N MET A 345 -9.65 4.80 22.03
CA MET A 345 -8.44 5.29 22.72
C MET A 345 -7.27 5.56 21.75
N ASP A 346 -6.42 6.50 22.14
CA ASP A 346 -5.13 6.69 21.49
C ASP A 346 -4.19 5.54 21.89
N LEU A 347 -3.41 5.02 20.94
CA LEU A 347 -2.46 3.95 21.19
C LEU A 347 -1.29 4.46 22.05
N PRO A 348 -0.61 3.58 22.81
CA PRO A 348 0.30 3.98 23.90
C PRO A 348 1.51 4.83 23.53
N TRP A 349 1.87 4.92 22.25
CA TRP A 349 2.99 5.74 21.75
C TRP A 349 2.53 7.06 21.12
N SER A 350 1.24 7.39 21.20
CA SER A 350 0.71 8.69 20.78
C SER A 350 1.22 9.80 21.72
N ASP A 351 1.42 10.99 21.17
CA ASP A 351 1.87 12.17 21.88
C ASP A 351 1.16 13.45 21.35
N ALA A 352 1.69 14.63 21.65
CA ALA A 352 1.08 15.90 21.25
C ALA A 352 1.13 16.16 19.72
N THR A 353 1.99 15.46 18.99
CA THR A 353 2.26 15.63 17.56
C THR A 353 1.93 14.39 16.73
N HIS A 354 1.79 13.22 17.37
CA HIS A 354 1.51 11.93 16.74
C HIS A 354 0.30 11.27 17.40
N VAL A 355 -0.71 10.93 16.62
CA VAL A 355 -1.91 10.19 17.07
C VAL A 355 -1.95 8.85 16.35
N ALA A 356 -2.07 7.78 17.11
CA ALA A 356 -2.20 6.43 16.59
C ALA A 356 -3.50 5.82 17.10
N ARG A 357 -4.29 5.21 16.20
CA ARG A 357 -5.60 4.63 16.52
C ARG A 357 -5.73 3.25 15.91
N MET A 358 -6.45 2.38 16.60
CA MET A 358 -7.01 1.19 15.96
C MET A 358 -8.22 1.59 15.11
N GLY A 359 -8.37 0.90 13.98
CA GLY A 359 -9.46 1.02 13.03
C GLY A 359 -9.88 -0.34 12.50
N VAL A 360 -10.70 -0.35 11.46
CA VAL A 360 -11.20 -1.57 10.80
C VAL A 360 -11.07 -1.45 9.30
N GLU A 361 -10.57 -2.48 8.62
CA GLU A 361 -10.86 -2.68 7.21
C GLU A 361 -12.10 -3.58 7.13
N TYR A 362 -13.26 -2.98 6.83
CA TYR A 362 -14.49 -3.73 6.59
C TYR A 362 -14.48 -4.23 5.15
N ARG A 363 -14.62 -5.54 4.95
CA ARG A 363 -14.29 -6.16 3.66
C ARG A 363 -15.45 -6.96 3.08
N ASN A 364 -15.60 -6.89 1.77
CA ASN A 364 -16.33 -7.85 0.95
C ASN A 364 -15.60 -8.02 -0.39
N ASP A 365 -15.33 -9.26 -0.81
CA ASP A 365 -14.52 -9.55 -2.00
C ASP A 365 -15.26 -9.33 -3.35
N LEU A 366 -16.58 -9.06 -3.30
CA LEU A 366 -17.44 -8.65 -4.41
C LEU A 366 -17.74 -7.14 -4.43
N LEU A 367 -18.08 -6.55 -3.28
CA LEU A 367 -18.63 -5.19 -3.11
C LEU A 367 -17.57 -4.13 -2.81
N GLY A 368 -16.42 -4.56 -2.27
CA GLY A 368 -15.25 -3.71 -2.02
C GLY A 368 -14.87 -3.60 -0.55
N HIS A 369 -13.75 -2.92 -0.30
CA HIS A 369 -13.19 -2.75 1.04
C HIS A 369 -13.28 -1.30 1.51
N VAL A 370 -13.53 -1.13 2.80
CA VAL A 370 -13.77 0.15 3.45
C VAL A 370 -12.84 0.25 4.65
N TYR A 371 -12.09 1.35 4.77
CA TYR A 371 -11.42 1.67 6.03
C TYR A 371 -12.36 2.44 6.95
N ALA A 372 -12.20 2.21 8.25
CA ALA A 372 -12.82 2.97 9.32
C ALA A 372 -11.73 3.50 10.26
N PHE A 373 -11.58 4.82 10.32
CA PHE A 373 -10.64 5.47 11.21
C PHE A 373 -11.29 5.79 12.56
N ALA A 374 -10.62 5.35 13.62
CA ALA A 374 -10.89 5.70 15.02
C ALA A 374 -12.34 5.47 15.50
N PRO A 375 -12.96 4.30 15.27
CA PRO A 375 -14.26 4.00 15.87
C PRO A 375 -14.18 4.00 17.41
N ASP A 376 -15.29 4.37 18.06
CA ASP A 376 -15.40 4.41 19.53
C ASP A 376 -15.37 3.02 20.17
N ARG A 377 -15.70 1.96 19.41
CA ARG A 377 -15.66 0.55 19.81
C ARG A 377 -15.48 -0.34 18.57
N ALA A 378 -15.17 -1.62 18.76
CA ALA A 378 -15.19 -2.58 17.66
C ALA A 378 -16.62 -2.78 17.09
N PRO A 379 -16.77 -2.97 15.77
CA PRO A 379 -18.07 -3.26 15.16
C PRO A 379 -18.52 -4.70 15.46
N GLY A 380 -19.82 -4.96 15.30
CA GLY A 380 -20.38 -6.29 15.39
C GLY A 380 -19.98 -7.21 14.23
N ARG A 381 -19.56 -6.63 13.10
CA ARG A 381 -19.14 -7.33 11.89
C ARG A 381 -17.93 -6.67 11.25
N PHE A 382 -17.02 -7.49 10.73
CA PHE A 382 -15.78 -7.06 10.08
C PHE A 382 -15.77 -7.34 8.57
N HIS A 383 -16.56 -8.31 8.11
CA HIS A 383 -16.64 -8.66 6.70
C HIS A 383 -17.93 -9.40 6.37
N THR A 384 -18.21 -9.49 5.07
CA THR A 384 -19.19 -10.38 4.44
C THR A 384 -18.56 -11.00 3.19
N GLY A 385 -19.13 -12.09 2.68
CA GLY A 385 -18.66 -12.66 1.42
C GLY A 385 -17.27 -13.30 1.48
N PHE A 386 -16.75 -13.69 2.64
CA PHE A 386 -15.51 -14.50 2.72
C PHE A 386 -15.81 -15.94 3.13
N ASP A 387 -14.93 -16.87 2.76
CA ASP A 387 -15.05 -18.30 3.12
C ASP A 387 -16.39 -18.97 2.73
N GLY A 388 -16.99 -18.53 1.62
CA GLY A 388 -18.28 -19.06 1.16
C GLY A 388 -19.51 -18.41 1.79
N ASP A 389 -19.33 -17.48 2.75
CA ASP A 389 -20.43 -16.75 3.36
C ASP A 389 -21.16 -15.86 2.36
N ALA A 390 -22.37 -15.47 2.76
CA ALA A 390 -23.20 -14.58 1.98
C ALA A 390 -22.56 -13.20 1.83
N ASP A 391 -22.74 -12.59 0.66
CA ASP A 391 -22.47 -11.17 0.40
C ASP A 391 -23.58 -10.30 1.03
N TRP A 392 -23.93 -10.60 2.29
CA TRP A 392 -25.02 -9.94 3.00
C TRP A 392 -24.70 -9.80 4.50
N PRO A 393 -25.01 -8.65 5.13
CA PRO A 393 -25.63 -7.47 4.50
C PRO A 393 -24.69 -6.72 3.53
N PRO A 394 -25.21 -5.81 2.69
CA PRO A 394 -24.40 -4.92 1.86
C PRO A 394 -23.36 -4.15 2.69
N ASN A 395 -22.34 -3.59 2.04
CA ASN A 395 -21.34 -2.77 2.75
C ASN A 395 -21.98 -1.58 3.47
N ALA A 396 -23.06 -1.02 2.91
CA ALA A 396 -23.85 0.07 3.47
C ALA A 396 -24.30 -0.17 4.92
N ASP A 397 -24.60 -1.41 5.31
CA ASP A 397 -25.01 -1.73 6.69
C ASP A 397 -23.83 -1.65 7.66
N GLY A 398 -22.67 -2.18 7.27
CA GLY A 398 -21.42 -2.02 8.02
C GLY A 398 -21.01 -0.54 8.15
N LEU A 399 -21.12 0.22 7.05
CA LEU A 399 -20.89 1.66 7.01
C LEU A 399 -21.81 2.41 7.99
N ARG A 400 -23.11 2.10 8.00
CA ARG A 400 -24.07 2.72 8.94
C ARG A 400 -23.71 2.43 10.39
N GLU A 401 -23.33 1.19 10.71
CA GLU A 401 -22.87 0.82 12.05
C GLU A 401 -21.64 1.65 12.43
N LEU A 402 -20.57 1.58 11.64
CA LEU A 402 -19.29 2.24 11.92
C LEU A 402 -19.43 3.77 12.00
N ARG A 403 -20.30 4.37 11.20
CA ARG A 403 -20.66 5.79 11.31
C ARG A 403 -21.31 6.09 12.65
N GLY A 404 -22.21 5.22 13.11
CA GLY A 404 -22.80 5.29 14.45
C GLY A 404 -21.78 5.18 15.58
N LEU A 405 -20.60 4.60 15.30
CA LEU A 405 -19.44 4.53 16.19
C LEU A 405 -18.48 5.72 16.03
N GLY A 406 -18.86 6.75 15.28
CA GLY A 406 -18.07 7.98 15.12
C GLY A 406 -16.89 7.85 14.16
N ALA A 407 -16.76 6.75 13.41
CA ALA A 407 -15.65 6.53 12.49
C ALA A 407 -15.69 7.45 11.27
N VAL A 408 -14.52 7.84 10.75
CA VAL A 408 -14.40 8.35 9.37
C VAL A 408 -14.35 7.16 8.43
N LEU A 409 -15.10 7.22 7.34
CA LEU A 409 -15.31 6.10 6.43
C LEU A 409 -14.89 6.43 5.01
N GLY A 410 -14.11 5.56 4.39
CA GLY A 410 -13.77 5.67 2.98
C GLY A 410 -13.49 4.32 2.36
N TYR A 411 -13.61 4.24 1.04
CA TYR A 411 -13.21 3.03 0.30
C TYR A 411 -11.71 2.99 0.10
N SER A 412 -11.14 1.80 0.33
CA SER A 412 -9.73 1.49 0.20
C SER A 412 -9.40 0.90 -1.17
N HIS A 413 -8.18 1.16 -1.65
CA HIS A 413 -7.55 0.56 -2.84
C HIS A 413 -8.52 0.14 -3.98
N PRO A 414 -9.39 1.06 -4.42
CA PRO A 414 -10.69 0.71 -4.98
C PRO A 414 -10.63 0.06 -6.37
N PHE A 415 -9.60 0.37 -7.17
CA PHE A 415 -9.53 -0.08 -8.57
C PHE A 415 -8.09 -0.45 -8.96
N SER A 416 -7.93 -1.62 -9.55
CA SER A 416 -6.65 -2.13 -10.12
C SER A 416 -6.65 -2.18 -11.65
N VAL A 417 -7.79 -1.89 -12.29
CA VAL A 417 -7.93 -1.81 -13.75
C VAL A 417 -7.62 -0.39 -14.25
N PRO A 418 -6.96 -0.21 -15.42
CA PRO A 418 -6.77 1.11 -16.01
C PRO A 418 -8.10 1.78 -16.36
N VAL A 419 -8.31 3.01 -15.88
CA VAL A 419 -9.51 3.83 -16.17
C VAL A 419 -9.08 5.27 -16.42
N GLY A 420 -9.51 5.86 -17.53
CA GLY A 420 -9.33 7.25 -17.87
C GLY A 420 -10.59 8.11 -17.67
N ASP A 421 -10.43 9.43 -17.72
CA ASP A 421 -11.52 10.40 -17.54
C ASP A 421 -12.70 10.16 -18.50
N GLY A 422 -12.44 9.64 -19.71
CA GLY A 422 -13.47 9.41 -20.74
C GLY A 422 -14.11 8.03 -20.74
N ASP A 423 -13.66 7.11 -19.89
CA ASP A 423 -14.10 5.72 -19.95
C ASP A 423 -15.50 5.51 -19.35
N PRO A 424 -16.32 4.62 -19.93
CA PRO A 424 -17.65 4.30 -19.41
C PRO A 424 -17.57 3.46 -18.13
N PRO A 425 -18.64 3.40 -17.31
CA PRO A 425 -18.68 2.63 -16.06
C PRO A 425 -18.31 1.15 -16.24
N LYS A 426 -18.71 0.55 -17.36
CA LYS A 426 -18.37 -0.84 -17.71
C LYS A 426 -16.87 -1.13 -17.85
N ALA A 427 -16.03 -0.10 -18.01
CA ALA A 427 -14.58 -0.27 -17.98
C ALA A 427 -14.06 -0.53 -16.55
N VAL A 428 -14.85 -0.17 -15.54
CA VAL A 428 -14.49 -0.25 -14.12
C VAL A 428 -15.26 -1.35 -13.41
N VAL A 429 -16.58 -1.44 -13.63
CA VAL A 429 -17.44 -2.53 -13.14
C VAL A 429 -17.15 -3.79 -13.96
N SER A 430 -15.98 -4.37 -13.69
CA SER A 430 -15.45 -5.53 -14.41
C SER A 430 -16.38 -6.74 -14.26
N PRO A 431 -16.59 -7.53 -15.34
CA PRO A 431 -17.36 -8.78 -15.28
C PRO A 431 -16.65 -9.87 -14.48
N VAL A 432 -15.37 -9.67 -14.09
CA VAL A 432 -14.65 -10.61 -13.22
C VAL A 432 -15.39 -10.69 -11.88
N PRO A 433 -15.87 -11.86 -11.44
CA PRO A 433 -16.81 -11.94 -10.34
C PRO A 433 -16.28 -11.34 -9.03
N ARG A 434 -15.09 -11.74 -8.56
CA ARG A 434 -14.54 -11.29 -7.26
C ARG A 434 -13.13 -10.75 -7.44
N ASN A 435 -12.95 -9.47 -7.11
CA ASN A 435 -11.68 -8.76 -7.28
C ASN A 435 -11.46 -7.64 -6.25
N CYS A 436 -12.28 -7.59 -5.19
CA CYS A 436 -12.19 -6.61 -4.10
C CYS A 436 -12.36 -5.13 -4.53
N ALA A 437 -12.74 -4.84 -5.78
CA ALA A 437 -12.94 -3.48 -6.24
C ALA A 437 -14.08 -2.79 -5.49
N ALA A 438 -13.99 -1.48 -5.29
CA ALA A 438 -14.98 -0.66 -4.60
C ALA A 438 -16.28 -0.47 -5.43
N ARG A 439 -17.03 -1.56 -5.63
CA ARG A 439 -18.18 -1.58 -6.52
C ARG A 439 -19.40 -0.89 -5.92
N GLU A 440 -19.63 -1.01 -4.61
CA GLU A 440 -20.77 -0.37 -3.92
C GLU A 440 -20.53 1.13 -3.63
N LEU A 441 -19.31 1.64 -3.83
CA LEU A 441 -18.91 3.04 -3.63
C LEU A 441 -19.88 4.06 -4.26
N VAL A 442 -20.37 3.82 -5.47
CA VAL A 442 -21.27 4.77 -6.15
C VAL A 442 -22.61 4.92 -5.43
N ALA A 443 -23.12 3.83 -4.84
CA ALA A 443 -24.33 3.86 -4.04
C ALA A 443 -24.08 4.56 -2.70
N ASP A 444 -23.00 4.17 -2.00
CA ASP A 444 -22.64 4.71 -0.70
C ASP A 444 -22.33 6.22 -0.75
N ALA A 445 -21.66 6.68 -1.82
CA ALA A 445 -21.41 8.10 -2.06
C ALA A 445 -22.70 8.90 -2.28
N ALA A 446 -23.68 8.33 -3.00
CA ALA A 446 -24.97 8.97 -3.25
C ALA A 446 -25.76 9.15 -1.95
N LEU A 447 -25.76 8.11 -1.11
CA LEU A 447 -26.42 8.08 0.20
C LEU A 447 -25.62 8.82 1.27
N GLY A 448 -24.43 9.31 0.92
CA GLY A 448 -23.51 10.03 1.79
C GLY A 448 -23.04 9.18 2.96
N LEU A 449 -22.91 7.86 2.81
CA LEU A 449 -22.46 6.91 3.85
C LEU A 449 -20.95 6.89 4.04
N VAL A 450 -20.19 7.35 3.04
CA VAL A 450 -18.74 7.52 3.08
C VAL A 450 -18.37 9.00 3.06
N ASP A 451 -17.26 9.32 3.73
CA ASP A 451 -16.72 10.68 3.87
C ASP A 451 -15.61 10.95 2.85
N SER A 452 -14.96 9.89 2.35
CA SER A 452 -13.71 9.96 1.58
C SER A 452 -13.50 8.79 0.63
N LEU A 453 -12.47 8.93 -0.23
CA LEU A 453 -11.95 7.88 -1.08
C LEU A 453 -10.42 7.90 -1.05
N ASP A 454 -9.78 6.74 -0.84
CA ASP A 454 -8.33 6.61 -0.97
C ASP A 454 -7.92 6.67 -2.45
N VAL A 455 -7.83 7.90 -2.96
CA VAL A 455 -7.36 8.16 -4.32
C VAL A 455 -5.89 7.79 -4.46
N LEU A 456 -5.11 8.06 -3.41
CA LEU A 456 -3.73 7.61 -3.34
C LEU A 456 -3.67 6.28 -2.63
N THR A 457 -3.30 5.27 -3.41
CA THR A 457 -3.35 3.88 -3.01
C THR A 457 -2.29 3.09 -3.79
N HIS A 458 -1.98 1.89 -3.30
CA HIS A 458 -1.10 0.97 -3.99
C HIS A 458 -1.69 0.35 -5.27
N ALA A 459 -3.02 0.36 -5.44
CA ALA A 459 -3.69 -0.32 -6.56
C ALA A 459 -3.57 0.46 -7.88
N SER A 460 -4.32 1.56 -8.04
CA SER A 460 -4.15 2.48 -9.18
C SER A 460 -4.59 3.90 -8.80
N ILE A 461 -3.61 4.80 -8.67
CA ILE A 461 -3.87 6.22 -8.38
C ILE A 461 -4.60 6.88 -9.54
N ALA A 462 -4.15 6.66 -10.78
CA ALA A 462 -4.74 7.30 -11.96
C ALA A 462 -6.19 6.89 -12.18
N SER A 463 -6.49 5.59 -12.07
CA SER A 463 -7.86 5.07 -12.22
C SER A 463 -8.77 5.61 -11.12
N THR A 464 -8.31 5.60 -9.88
CA THR A 464 -9.09 6.08 -8.75
C THR A 464 -9.35 7.57 -8.84
N ALA A 465 -8.36 8.36 -9.27
CA ALA A 465 -8.53 9.80 -9.48
C ALA A 465 -9.57 10.11 -10.58
N ALA A 466 -9.64 9.31 -11.64
CA ALA A 466 -10.65 9.46 -12.69
C ALA A 466 -12.07 9.19 -12.16
N VAL A 467 -12.26 8.09 -11.42
CA VAL A 467 -13.56 7.76 -10.81
C VAL A 467 -13.95 8.79 -9.74
N TYR A 468 -12.99 9.23 -8.92
CA TYR A 468 -13.21 10.28 -7.92
C TYR A 468 -13.78 11.55 -8.56
N ARG A 469 -13.21 12.00 -9.69
CA ARG A 469 -13.71 13.17 -10.42
C ARG A 469 -15.12 12.97 -10.97
N ARG A 470 -15.48 11.77 -11.44
CA ARG A 470 -16.86 11.44 -11.84
C ARG A 470 -17.81 11.56 -10.65
N LEU A 471 -17.44 11.04 -9.48
CA LEU A 471 -18.26 11.14 -8.26
C LEU A 471 -18.46 12.59 -7.81
N ILE A 472 -17.40 13.40 -7.80
CA ILE A 472 -17.50 14.83 -7.46
C ILE A 472 -18.34 15.58 -8.49
N GLY A 473 -18.15 15.30 -9.78
CA GLY A 473 -18.94 15.87 -10.86
C GLY A 473 -20.41 15.47 -10.84
N ALA A 474 -20.73 14.28 -10.33
CA ALA A 474 -22.11 13.84 -10.06
C ALA A 474 -22.73 14.50 -8.82
N GLY A 475 -22.00 15.34 -8.10
CA GLY A 475 -22.48 16.11 -6.94
C GLY A 475 -22.24 15.46 -5.58
N ASN A 476 -21.44 14.38 -5.51
CA ASN A 476 -21.06 13.79 -4.23
C ASN A 476 -20.02 14.66 -3.51
N ARG A 477 -20.06 14.68 -2.18
CA ARG A 477 -19.12 15.43 -1.32
C ARG A 477 -18.19 14.42 -0.65
N LEU A 478 -17.06 14.14 -1.30
CA LEU A 478 -16.06 13.19 -0.80
C LEU A 478 -14.71 13.89 -0.66
N ALA A 479 -14.04 13.67 0.46
CA ALA A 479 -12.66 14.08 0.63
C ALA A 479 -11.70 13.17 -0.15
N VAL A 480 -10.63 13.73 -0.69
CA VAL A 480 -9.48 12.95 -1.14
C VAL A 480 -8.70 12.47 0.09
N THR A 481 -8.40 11.17 0.13
CA THR A 481 -7.55 10.57 1.17
C THR A 481 -6.48 9.66 0.57
N ALA A 482 -5.63 9.11 1.44
CA ALA A 482 -4.63 8.13 1.10
C ALA A 482 -4.65 6.98 2.12
N GLY A 483 -4.47 5.77 1.60
CA GLY A 483 -4.30 4.56 2.37
C GLY A 483 -3.24 3.70 1.68
N THR A 484 -2.15 3.46 2.38
CA THR A 484 -1.00 2.75 1.79
C THR A 484 -1.27 1.27 1.60
N ASP A 485 -2.06 0.68 2.50
CA ASP A 485 -2.12 -0.76 2.74
C ASP A 485 -0.73 -1.34 3.07
N SER A 486 0.10 -0.56 3.76
CA SER A 486 1.37 -1.04 4.31
C SER A 486 1.10 -2.06 5.42
N MET A 487 1.87 -3.15 5.43
CA MET A 487 1.76 -4.20 6.45
C MET A 487 3.07 -4.33 7.22
N ILE A 488 2.99 -4.09 8.53
CA ILE A 488 4.13 -4.28 9.43
C ILE A 488 4.56 -5.77 9.45
N SER A 489 3.69 -6.72 9.15
CA SER A 489 4.03 -8.13 9.07
C SER A 489 4.79 -8.57 7.81
N PHE A 490 5.03 -7.67 6.83
CA PHE A 490 5.80 -7.97 5.61
C PHE A 490 7.15 -7.26 5.57
N THR A 491 8.23 -8.01 5.34
CA THR A 491 9.59 -7.44 5.22
C THR A 491 9.99 -7.18 3.77
N ARG A 492 9.40 -7.87 2.79
CA ARG A 492 9.72 -7.64 1.37
C ARG A 492 8.50 -7.85 0.48
N SER A 493 7.99 -6.80 -0.12
CA SER A 493 6.96 -6.79 -1.15
C SER A 493 7.00 -5.43 -1.83
N ASP A 494 6.84 -5.42 -3.15
CA ASP A 494 6.68 -4.22 -3.98
C ASP A 494 5.80 -3.12 -3.37
N ASN A 495 4.69 -3.40 -2.68
CA ASN A 495 3.90 -2.33 -2.04
C ASN A 495 3.56 -2.56 -0.56
N GLN A 496 3.56 -3.82 -0.07
CA GLN A 496 3.11 -4.14 1.28
C GLN A 496 4.18 -3.89 2.34
N SER A 497 5.47 -4.01 1.98
CA SER A 497 6.58 -3.76 2.92
C SER A 497 7.07 -2.32 2.89
N ASN A 498 6.42 -1.42 2.14
CA ASN A 498 6.74 0.00 2.20
C ASN A 498 6.50 0.58 3.60
N PRO A 499 7.28 1.60 4.00
CA PRO A 499 7.05 2.27 5.27
C PRO A 499 5.66 2.92 5.31
N PRO A 500 4.92 2.81 6.44
CA PRO A 500 3.67 3.54 6.64
C PRO A 500 3.80 5.03 6.30
N GLY A 501 2.77 5.58 5.66
CA GLY A 501 2.76 6.98 5.25
C GLY A 501 3.63 7.28 4.03
N TRP A 502 3.95 6.29 3.18
CA TRP A 502 4.53 6.57 1.86
C TRP A 502 3.55 7.30 0.93
N ALA A 503 2.26 7.07 1.12
CA ALA A 503 1.18 7.95 0.67
C ALA A 503 0.52 8.54 1.93
N ARG A 504 0.21 9.84 1.92
CA ARG A 504 -0.42 10.53 3.05
C ARG A 504 -1.58 11.38 2.59
N VAL A 505 -2.60 11.44 3.44
CA VAL A 505 -3.55 12.55 3.44
C VAL A 505 -3.11 13.59 4.44
N TYR A 506 -2.93 14.83 4.01
CA TYR A 506 -2.81 15.97 4.92
C TYR A 506 -4.18 16.57 5.16
N ALA A 507 -4.56 16.73 6.42
CA ALA A 507 -5.80 17.38 6.82
C ALA A 507 -5.51 18.69 7.56
N ARG A 508 -6.20 19.78 7.18
CA ARG A 508 -6.10 21.08 7.86
C ARG A 508 -6.97 21.08 9.11
N VAL A 509 -6.32 20.95 10.25
CA VAL A 509 -6.96 20.82 11.56
C VAL A 509 -7.13 22.20 12.20
N GLU A 510 -8.29 22.42 12.82
CA GLU A 510 -8.54 23.58 13.67
C GLU A 510 -8.17 23.24 15.12
N GLY A 511 -7.26 24.01 15.72
CA GLY A 511 -6.75 23.74 17.06
C GLY A 511 -5.63 22.70 17.08
N GLY A 512 -5.54 21.94 18.19
CA GLY A 512 -4.54 20.89 18.36
C GLY A 512 -4.90 19.58 17.66
N LEU A 513 -3.89 18.78 17.31
CA LEU A 513 -4.09 17.45 16.76
C LEU A 513 -4.74 16.54 17.80
N SER A 514 -5.79 15.85 17.36
CA SER A 514 -6.43 14.73 18.05
C SER A 514 -7.13 13.86 17.00
N ALA A 515 -7.47 12.62 17.33
CA ALA A 515 -8.25 11.77 16.42
C ALA A 515 -9.55 12.45 15.97
N ARG A 516 -10.24 13.16 16.88
CA ARG A 516 -11.49 13.89 16.60
C ARG A 516 -11.26 15.06 15.64
N THR A 517 -10.33 15.96 15.96
CA THR A 517 -10.10 17.17 15.16
C THR A 517 -9.53 16.85 13.78
N PHE A 518 -8.76 15.76 13.66
CA PHE A 518 -8.35 15.20 12.38
C PHE A 518 -9.55 14.64 11.60
N ALA A 519 -10.39 13.82 12.24
CA ALA A 519 -11.59 13.26 11.62
C ALA A 519 -12.55 14.35 11.09
N ASP A 520 -12.75 15.41 11.87
CA ASP A 520 -13.59 16.54 11.47
C ASP A 520 -13.01 17.29 10.26
N ALA A 521 -11.69 17.40 10.15
CA ALA A 521 -11.03 17.98 8.98
C ALA A 521 -11.17 17.12 7.73
N VAL A 522 -11.07 15.80 7.85
CA VAL A 522 -11.32 14.88 6.73
C VAL A 522 -12.77 14.96 6.27
N ARG A 523 -13.76 14.89 7.17
CA ARG A 523 -15.19 15.02 6.82
C ARG A 523 -15.53 16.34 6.16
N ALA A 524 -14.85 17.41 6.56
CA ALA A 524 -15.03 18.73 5.94
C ALA A 524 -14.31 18.87 4.59
N GLY A 525 -13.61 17.84 4.09
CA GLY A 525 -12.88 17.91 2.83
C GLY A 525 -11.68 18.84 2.87
N ARG A 526 -11.20 19.24 4.06
CA ARG A 526 -10.03 20.11 4.22
C ARG A 526 -8.74 19.32 4.05
N THR A 527 -8.63 18.61 2.93
CA THR A 527 -7.58 17.62 2.69
C THR A 527 -6.90 17.81 1.34
N PHE A 528 -5.66 17.35 1.28
CA PHE A 528 -5.03 16.91 0.05
C PHE A 528 -4.29 15.61 0.32
N ALA A 529 -4.09 14.79 -0.70
CA ALA A 529 -3.36 13.55 -0.59
C ALA A 529 -2.15 13.56 -1.52
N THR A 530 -1.01 13.02 -1.07
CA THR A 530 0.26 13.02 -1.80
C THR A 530 1.10 11.75 -1.59
N THR A 531 1.92 11.38 -2.57
CA THR A 531 2.99 10.36 -2.46
C THR A 531 4.38 10.97 -2.25
N GLY A 532 4.48 12.27 -1.95
CA GLY A 532 5.75 12.96 -1.81
C GLY A 532 5.64 14.50 -1.86
N PRO A 533 5.11 15.08 -2.96
CA PRO A 533 5.10 16.52 -3.13
C PRO A 533 4.09 17.21 -2.21
N TRP A 534 4.47 18.34 -1.63
CA TRP A 534 3.53 19.23 -0.95
C TRP A 534 2.64 19.94 -1.96
N LEU A 535 1.35 20.14 -1.65
CA LEU A 535 0.38 20.77 -2.55
C LEU A 535 -0.52 21.77 -1.84
N GLU A 536 -0.63 22.97 -2.41
CA GLU A 536 -1.49 24.05 -1.95
C GLU A 536 -2.46 24.46 -3.05
N LEU A 537 -3.72 24.73 -2.67
CA LEU A 537 -4.76 25.30 -3.52
C LEU A 537 -5.43 26.48 -2.82
N SER A 538 -5.62 27.57 -3.55
CA SER A 538 -6.42 28.72 -3.15
C SER A 538 -7.33 29.16 -4.30
N VAL A 539 -8.62 29.36 -4.03
CA VAL A 539 -9.63 29.91 -4.93
C VAL A 539 -10.22 31.15 -4.26
N ASP A 540 -9.83 32.36 -4.66
CA ASP A 540 -10.21 33.62 -4.00
C ASP A 540 -9.99 33.62 -2.46
N GLY A 541 -8.96 32.91 -2.00
CA GLY A 541 -8.62 32.76 -0.57
C GLY A 541 -9.29 31.57 0.13
N TYR A 542 -10.22 30.89 -0.54
CA TYR A 542 -10.82 29.63 -0.07
C TYR A 542 -9.91 28.45 -0.39
N GLY A 543 -9.87 27.46 0.50
CA GLY A 543 -9.06 26.26 0.38
C GLY A 543 -9.91 24.99 0.17
N PRO A 544 -9.26 23.82 0.04
CA PRO A 544 -9.95 22.53 -0.10
C PRO A 544 -11.05 22.33 0.94
N GLY A 545 -12.21 21.83 0.51
CA GLY A 545 -13.39 21.62 1.36
C GLY A 545 -14.34 22.82 1.43
N ASP A 546 -13.87 24.02 1.10
CA ASP A 546 -14.69 25.23 1.13
C ASP A 546 -15.65 25.32 -0.07
N VAL A 547 -16.65 26.20 0.05
CA VAL A 547 -17.63 26.51 -1.00
C VAL A 547 -17.57 28.01 -1.31
N VAL A 548 -17.46 28.34 -2.60
CA VAL A 548 -17.53 29.70 -3.13
C VAL A 548 -18.92 29.91 -3.74
N ASP A 549 -19.63 30.93 -3.28
CA ASP A 549 -20.90 31.36 -3.87
C ASP A 549 -20.65 32.40 -4.98
N ALA A 550 -20.93 32.02 -6.23
CA ALA A 550 -20.72 32.85 -7.41
C ALA A 550 -22.02 33.15 -8.17
N ARG A 551 -21.97 34.16 -9.03
CA ARG A 551 -22.99 34.48 -10.04
C ARG A 551 -22.47 34.14 -11.43
N PRO A 552 -23.36 33.83 -12.39
CA PRO A 552 -22.94 33.61 -13.76
C PRO A 552 -22.15 34.80 -14.32
N GLY A 553 -20.95 34.52 -14.83
CA GLY A 553 -20.02 35.51 -15.37
C GLY A 553 -19.04 36.09 -14.35
N ASP A 554 -19.11 35.71 -13.08
CA ASP A 554 -18.08 36.05 -12.10
C ASP A 554 -16.73 35.40 -12.49
N HIS A 555 -15.64 36.01 -12.04
CA HIS A 555 -14.28 35.50 -12.22
C HIS A 555 -13.71 35.12 -10.87
N VAL A 556 -13.18 33.89 -10.77
CA VAL A 556 -12.49 33.40 -9.57
C VAL A 556 -11.00 33.27 -9.86
N ARG A 557 -10.16 33.79 -8.96
CA ARG A 557 -8.71 33.65 -9.07
C ARG A 557 -8.26 32.37 -8.37
N VAL A 558 -7.65 31.48 -9.14
CA VAL A 558 -7.14 30.20 -8.66
C VAL A 558 -5.62 30.20 -8.66
N THR A 559 -5.02 29.74 -7.57
CA THR A 559 -3.57 29.50 -7.46
C THR A 559 -3.32 28.11 -6.92
N ALA A 560 -2.48 27.34 -7.62
CA ALA A 560 -1.98 26.06 -7.16
C ALA A 560 -0.45 26.11 -7.05
N THR A 561 0.09 25.61 -5.93
CA THR A 561 1.54 25.52 -5.70
C THR A 561 1.91 24.10 -5.29
N ALA A 562 2.95 23.55 -5.92
CA ALA A 562 3.56 22.30 -5.52
C ALA A 562 5.00 22.52 -5.02
N ILE A 563 5.45 21.74 -4.04
CA ILE A 563 6.84 21.75 -3.56
C ILE A 563 7.38 20.32 -3.54
N GLY A 564 8.52 20.10 -4.17
CA GLY A 564 9.25 18.83 -4.15
C GLY A 564 10.19 18.68 -5.35
N PRO A 565 11.35 18.01 -5.19
CA PRO A 565 12.26 17.69 -6.29
C PRO A 565 11.62 16.82 -7.39
N GLU A 566 10.66 15.97 -7.03
CA GLU A 566 9.94 15.05 -7.92
C GLU A 566 8.87 15.74 -8.78
N VAL A 567 8.41 16.93 -8.39
CA VAL A 567 7.33 17.64 -9.10
C VAL A 567 7.73 17.90 -10.54
N ALA A 568 6.94 17.39 -11.50
CA ALA A 568 7.12 17.64 -12.93
C ALA A 568 6.10 18.69 -13.43
N ALA A 569 4.86 18.60 -12.97
CA ALA A 569 3.80 19.54 -13.34
C ALA A 569 2.82 19.79 -12.18
N VAL A 570 2.29 21.01 -12.11
CA VAL A 570 1.14 21.38 -11.27
C VAL A 570 0.02 21.90 -12.15
N ARG A 571 -1.21 21.43 -11.92
CA ARG A 571 -2.38 21.69 -12.76
C ARG A 571 -3.57 22.15 -11.94
N ILE A 572 -4.32 23.10 -12.49
CA ILE A 572 -5.65 23.49 -12.00
C ILE A 572 -6.67 22.75 -12.85
N ARG A 573 -7.55 21.99 -12.19
CA ARG A 573 -8.61 21.21 -12.82
C ARG A 573 -9.98 21.69 -12.39
N THR A 574 -10.93 21.65 -13.32
CA THR A 574 -12.36 21.84 -13.07
C THR A 574 -13.17 20.65 -13.58
N ALA A 575 -14.48 20.75 -13.43
CA ALA A 575 -15.47 19.88 -14.05
C ALA A 575 -15.20 19.55 -15.53
N GLU A 576 -14.67 20.49 -16.30
CA GLU A 576 -14.42 20.31 -17.74
C GLU A 576 -12.96 19.96 -18.07
N GLY A 577 -12.16 19.60 -17.06
CA GLY A 577 -10.78 19.15 -17.23
C GLY A 577 -9.72 20.16 -16.78
N VAL A 578 -8.50 20.02 -17.30
CA VAL A 578 -7.37 20.90 -16.96
C VAL A 578 -7.59 22.29 -17.57
N ARG A 579 -7.52 23.34 -16.75
CA ARG A 579 -7.72 24.74 -17.18
C ARG A 579 -6.44 25.54 -17.25
N ALA A 580 -5.47 25.21 -16.41
CA ALA A 580 -4.15 25.80 -16.42
C ALA A 580 -3.13 24.82 -15.85
N GLY A 581 -1.87 24.97 -16.22
CA GLY A 581 -0.78 24.23 -15.61
C GLY A 581 0.55 24.94 -15.76
N ALA A 582 1.50 24.58 -14.91
CA ALA A 582 2.91 24.89 -15.06
C ALA A 582 3.68 23.56 -15.09
N GLU A 583 4.67 23.47 -15.96
CA GLU A 583 5.49 22.26 -16.16
C GLU A 583 6.97 22.63 -16.05
N ARG A 584 7.76 21.72 -15.50
CA ARG A 584 9.22 21.81 -15.51
C ARG A 584 9.74 21.14 -16.78
N LEU A 585 10.61 21.83 -17.51
CA LEU A 585 11.30 21.24 -18.65
C LEU A 585 12.39 20.29 -18.14
N LEU A 586 12.48 19.09 -18.75
CA LEU A 586 13.52 18.08 -18.53
C LEU A 586 14.87 18.54 -19.12
N ALA A 587 15.42 19.66 -18.62
CA ALA A 587 16.78 20.11 -18.90
C ALA A 587 17.08 21.35 -18.05
N ASP A 588 17.44 21.16 -16.78
CA ASP A 588 18.41 22.08 -16.18
C ASP A 588 19.25 21.29 -15.17
N GLU A 589 20.37 20.73 -15.65
CA GLU A 589 21.39 20.04 -14.84
C GLU A 589 22.15 21.02 -13.92
N ARG A 590 21.73 22.29 -13.85
CA ARG A 590 22.26 23.33 -12.96
C ARG A 590 21.13 23.95 -12.14
N ARG A 591 20.43 23.15 -11.35
CA ARG A 591 19.57 23.73 -10.31
C ARG A 591 20.42 23.99 -9.06
N PRO A 592 20.55 25.24 -8.61
CA PRO A 592 21.00 25.49 -7.25
C PRO A 592 19.95 24.91 -6.28
N ASP A 593 20.41 24.39 -5.14
CA ASP A 593 19.53 24.00 -4.04
C ASP A 593 18.52 25.13 -3.75
N GLY A 594 17.20 24.85 -3.81
CA GLY A 594 16.16 25.80 -3.40
C GLY A 594 15.06 26.20 -4.41
N GLU A 595 15.05 25.73 -5.67
CA GLU A 595 13.89 25.89 -6.58
C GLU A 595 12.93 24.68 -6.57
N GLU A 596 12.54 24.24 -5.37
CA GLU A 596 11.63 23.11 -5.17
C GLU A 596 10.16 23.45 -5.45
N ARG A 597 9.84 24.74 -5.63
CA ARG A 597 8.47 25.25 -5.78
C ARG A 597 8.07 25.41 -7.25
N LEU A 598 6.84 25.02 -7.59
CA LEU A 598 6.22 25.28 -8.89
C LEU A 598 4.81 25.83 -8.67
N THR A 599 4.48 26.96 -9.28
CA THR A 599 3.20 27.66 -9.06
C THR A 599 2.53 27.98 -10.39
N VAL A 600 1.20 27.80 -10.44
CA VAL A 600 0.33 28.25 -11.53
C VAL A 600 -0.79 29.12 -10.96
N THR A 601 -1.11 30.22 -11.64
CA THR A 601 -2.25 31.08 -11.33
C THR A 601 -3.09 31.28 -12.58
N ALA A 602 -4.42 31.19 -12.43
CA ALA A 602 -5.37 31.43 -13.51
C ALA A 602 -6.59 32.20 -12.98
N GLU A 603 -7.21 33.01 -13.84
CA GLU A 603 -8.57 33.49 -13.61
C GLU A 603 -9.54 32.63 -14.40
N LEU A 604 -10.55 32.11 -13.71
CA LEU A 604 -11.59 31.27 -14.31
C LEU A 604 -12.90 32.03 -14.30
N ARG A 605 -13.49 32.25 -15.48
CA ARG A 605 -14.86 32.72 -15.60
C ARG A 605 -15.81 31.56 -15.26
N VAL A 606 -16.77 31.81 -14.37
CA VAL A 606 -17.71 30.80 -13.89
C VAL A 606 -19.12 31.14 -14.37
N ASP A 607 -19.65 30.37 -15.31
CA ASP A 607 -21.02 30.53 -15.81
C ASP A 607 -21.98 29.45 -15.25
N GLU A 608 -21.45 28.30 -14.83
CA GLU A 608 -22.19 27.16 -14.28
C GLU A 608 -21.50 26.58 -13.04
N PRO A 609 -22.23 25.89 -12.14
CA PRO A 609 -21.63 25.28 -10.95
C PRO A 609 -20.49 24.34 -11.32
N THR A 610 -19.36 24.50 -10.65
CA THR A 610 -18.15 23.71 -10.91
C THR A 610 -17.42 23.38 -9.61
N TYR A 611 -16.32 22.66 -9.72
CA TYR A 611 -15.36 22.47 -8.64
C TYR A 611 -13.97 22.82 -9.15
N VAL A 612 -13.06 23.10 -8.23
CA VAL A 612 -11.66 23.38 -8.53
C VAL A 612 -10.79 22.46 -7.68
N MET A 613 -9.85 21.77 -8.33
CA MET A 613 -8.83 20.95 -7.67
C MET A 613 -7.44 21.33 -8.18
N ALA A 614 -6.43 21.14 -7.35
CA ALA A 614 -5.05 21.13 -7.80
C ALA A 614 -4.56 19.68 -7.94
N GLU A 615 -3.82 19.39 -9.01
CA GLU A 615 -3.22 18.10 -9.33
C GLU A 615 -1.72 18.27 -9.56
N VAL A 616 -0.92 17.34 -9.06
CA VAL A 616 0.51 17.27 -9.30
C VAL A 616 0.86 15.95 -9.97
N VAL A 617 1.67 16.04 -11.02
CA VAL A 617 2.32 14.88 -11.65
C VAL A 617 3.82 14.99 -11.40
N CYS A 618 4.45 13.86 -11.09
CA CYS A 618 5.87 13.80 -10.78
C CYS A 618 6.63 12.93 -11.77
N ASP A 619 7.92 13.22 -11.90
CA ASP A 619 8.89 12.30 -12.48
C ASP A 619 9.19 11.16 -11.49
N PRO A 620 9.72 10.01 -11.95
CA PRO A 620 10.24 8.97 -11.06
C PRO A 620 11.30 9.55 -10.13
N HIS A 621 11.18 9.29 -8.83
CA HIS A 621 12.08 9.84 -7.83
C HIS A 621 12.26 8.85 -6.66
N PRO A 622 13.45 8.71 -6.05
CA PRO A 622 13.69 7.81 -4.91
C PRO A 622 12.86 8.09 -3.64
N ARG A 623 12.22 9.26 -3.57
CA ARG A 623 11.28 9.62 -2.48
C ARG A 623 9.87 9.08 -2.71
N THR A 624 9.57 8.64 -3.93
CA THR A 624 8.27 8.12 -4.33
C THR A 624 8.31 6.60 -4.26
N MET A 625 7.70 6.01 -3.23
CA MET A 625 7.68 4.55 -3.02
C MET A 625 6.60 3.84 -3.86
N THR A 626 6.41 4.28 -5.10
CA THR A 626 5.47 3.72 -6.08
C THR A 626 5.91 4.09 -7.49
N GLY A 627 5.22 3.57 -8.51
CA GLY A 627 5.61 3.74 -9.91
C GLY A 627 5.60 5.20 -10.40
N THR A 628 4.72 6.05 -9.87
CA THR A 628 4.64 7.48 -10.24
C THR A 628 4.24 8.35 -9.05
N GLY A 629 4.88 9.52 -8.93
CA GLY A 629 4.53 10.48 -7.88
C GLY A 629 3.29 11.28 -8.26
N TYR A 630 2.42 11.54 -7.28
CA TYR A 630 1.13 12.19 -7.51
C TYR A 630 0.67 12.94 -6.26
N ALA A 631 -0.05 14.04 -6.46
CA ALA A 631 -0.85 14.66 -5.40
C ALA A 631 -2.14 15.27 -5.96
N LEU A 632 -3.19 15.27 -5.14
CA LEU A 632 -4.49 15.81 -5.48
C LEU A 632 -5.12 16.47 -4.25
N THR A 633 -5.72 17.64 -4.41
CA THR A 633 -6.53 18.26 -3.35
C THR A 633 -7.97 17.78 -3.38
N SER A 634 -8.63 17.79 -2.23
CA SER A 634 -10.09 17.85 -2.20
C SER A 634 -10.58 19.09 -2.98
N PRO A 635 -11.81 19.07 -3.49
CA PRO A 635 -12.32 20.19 -4.28
C PRO A 635 -12.57 21.43 -3.40
N VAL A 636 -12.37 22.60 -3.99
CA VAL A 636 -13.15 23.79 -3.63
C VAL A 636 -14.38 23.78 -4.52
N HIS A 637 -15.57 23.82 -3.93
CA HIS A 637 -16.81 23.85 -4.70
C HIS A 637 -17.15 25.28 -5.09
N VAL A 638 -17.64 25.48 -6.30
CA VAL A 638 -18.13 26.78 -6.77
C VAL A 638 -19.60 26.62 -7.13
N ASP A 639 -20.46 27.06 -6.21
CA ASP A 639 -21.90 27.06 -6.40
C ASP A 639 -22.28 28.33 -7.19
N VAL A 640 -23.18 28.21 -8.17
CA VAL A 640 -23.55 29.32 -9.06
C VAL A 640 -25.05 29.57 -9.00
N ALA A 641 -25.42 30.77 -8.56
CA ALA A 641 -26.81 31.17 -8.35
C ALA A 641 -27.60 30.16 -7.48
N GLY A 642 -26.96 29.66 -6.41
CA GLY A 642 -27.54 28.68 -5.48
C GLY A 642 -27.62 27.25 -6.01
N ARG A 643 -27.13 26.98 -7.23
CA ARG A 643 -27.03 25.63 -7.79
C ARG A 643 -25.67 25.02 -7.49
N ARG A 644 -25.66 23.74 -7.19
CA ARG A 644 -24.46 22.91 -6.95
C ARG A 644 -24.03 22.18 -8.20
N VAL A 645 -22.81 21.66 -8.19
CA VAL A 645 -22.29 20.73 -9.20
C VAL A 645 -23.22 19.52 -9.33
N ALA A 646 -23.71 19.29 -10.55
CA ALA A 646 -24.46 18.11 -10.95
C ALA A 646 -24.31 17.95 -12.47
N ARG A 647 -23.13 17.49 -12.91
CA ARG A 647 -22.83 17.33 -14.33
C ARG A 647 -23.65 16.18 -14.88
N ARG A 648 -24.50 16.49 -15.85
CA ARG A 648 -25.41 15.50 -16.46
C ARG A 648 -24.68 14.22 -16.89
N GLU A 649 -23.52 14.34 -17.52
CA GLU A 649 -22.74 13.17 -17.95
C GLU A 649 -22.25 12.30 -16.79
N ASP A 650 -21.83 12.90 -15.68
CA ASP A 650 -21.32 12.17 -14.53
C ASP A 650 -22.46 11.52 -13.73
N VAL A 651 -23.61 12.18 -13.67
CA VAL A 651 -24.82 11.62 -13.06
C VAL A 651 -25.32 10.42 -13.87
N LEU A 652 -25.33 10.52 -15.20
CA LEU A 652 -25.68 9.38 -16.07
C LEU A 652 -24.67 8.24 -15.96
N TRP A 653 -23.38 8.56 -15.85
CA TRP A 653 -22.32 7.59 -15.60
C TRP A 653 -22.55 6.83 -14.28
N CYS A 654 -22.93 7.54 -13.21
CA CYS A 654 -23.26 6.90 -11.93
C CYS A 654 -24.52 6.04 -12.00
N LEU A 655 -25.54 6.44 -12.76
CA LEU A 655 -26.75 5.64 -12.95
C LEU A 655 -26.47 4.35 -13.72
N GLU A 656 -25.68 4.41 -14.80
CA GLU A 656 -25.25 3.21 -15.54
C GLU A 656 -24.40 2.29 -14.64
N TRP A 657 -23.55 2.85 -13.76
CA TRP A 657 -22.82 2.04 -12.78
C TRP A 657 -23.76 1.25 -11.87
N LEU A 658 -24.82 1.88 -11.33
CA LEU A 658 -25.76 1.20 -10.44
C LEU A 658 -26.51 0.06 -11.15
N ASP A 659 -26.82 0.23 -12.44
CA ASP A 659 -27.43 -0.83 -13.25
C ASP A 659 -26.45 -2.02 -13.44
N LEU A 660 -25.19 -1.74 -13.75
CA LEU A 660 -24.15 -2.78 -13.86
C LEU A 660 -23.87 -3.48 -12.53
N LEU A 661 -23.90 -2.75 -11.41
CA LEU A 661 -23.74 -3.32 -10.07
C LEU A 661 -24.90 -4.26 -9.74
N GLU A 662 -26.13 -3.88 -10.06
CA GLU A 662 -27.28 -4.75 -9.84
C GLU A 662 -27.17 -6.04 -10.67
N GLU A 663 -26.78 -5.94 -11.94
CA GLU A 663 -26.54 -7.11 -12.80
C GLU A 663 -25.45 -8.03 -12.22
N LEU A 664 -24.37 -7.43 -11.71
CA LEU A 664 -23.27 -8.15 -11.07
C LEU A 664 -23.73 -8.88 -9.80
N ILE A 665 -24.48 -8.21 -8.91
CA ILE A 665 -25.03 -8.81 -7.68
C ILE A 665 -25.95 -9.98 -8.03
N ARG A 666 -26.89 -9.78 -8.98
CA ARG A 666 -27.82 -10.83 -9.43
C ARG A 666 -27.11 -12.06 -10.00
N SER A 667 -25.95 -11.86 -10.62
CA SER A 667 -25.22 -12.91 -11.31
C SER A 667 -24.19 -13.62 -10.44
N HIS A 668 -23.60 -12.93 -9.46
CA HIS A 668 -22.38 -13.40 -8.77
C HIS A 668 -22.42 -13.32 -7.24
N ALA A 669 -23.39 -12.61 -6.65
CA ALA A 669 -23.51 -12.55 -5.20
C ALA A 669 -23.96 -13.90 -4.62
N ARG A 670 -23.34 -14.29 -3.52
CA ARG A 670 -23.76 -15.41 -2.69
C ARG A 670 -24.87 -14.90 -1.77
N LEU A 671 -26.12 -15.23 -2.08
CA LEU A 671 -27.28 -14.84 -1.29
C LEU A 671 -28.11 -16.08 -0.96
N ALA A 672 -28.42 -16.26 0.32
CA ALA A 672 -29.18 -17.39 0.84
C ALA A 672 -30.69 -17.26 0.60
N THR A 673 -31.21 -16.04 0.45
CA THR A 673 -32.65 -15.79 0.26
C THR A 673 -32.92 -14.66 -0.74
N THR A 674 -34.13 -14.65 -1.31
CA THR A 674 -34.59 -13.53 -2.14
C THR A 674 -34.76 -12.23 -1.36
N GLY A 675 -34.92 -12.29 -0.03
CA GLY A 675 -34.97 -11.11 0.83
C GLY A 675 -33.64 -10.37 0.88
N GLN A 676 -32.52 -11.11 0.92
CA GLN A 676 -31.18 -10.50 0.90
C GLN A 676 -30.94 -9.74 -0.41
N LEU A 677 -31.31 -10.32 -1.56
CA LEU A 677 -31.24 -9.62 -2.84
C LEU A 677 -32.14 -8.37 -2.87
N ALA A 678 -33.30 -8.42 -2.19
CA ALA A 678 -34.19 -7.27 -2.12
C ALA A 678 -33.57 -6.12 -1.30
N ASP A 679 -32.76 -6.42 -0.27
CA ASP A 679 -32.03 -5.41 0.51
C ASP A 679 -30.98 -4.70 -0.36
N ASP A 680 -30.19 -5.46 -1.13
CA ASP A 680 -29.23 -4.91 -2.10
C ASP A 680 -29.94 -4.01 -3.14
N VAL A 681 -30.99 -4.51 -3.79
CA VAL A 681 -31.72 -3.74 -4.81
C VAL A 681 -32.35 -2.48 -4.21
N ALA A 682 -32.90 -2.56 -3.00
CA ALA A 682 -33.47 -1.41 -2.31
C ALA A 682 -32.42 -0.33 -2.01
N LEU A 683 -31.19 -0.72 -1.67
CA LEU A 683 -30.07 0.21 -1.51
C LEU A 683 -29.75 0.93 -2.83
N LEU A 684 -29.64 0.16 -3.92
CA LEU A 684 -29.34 0.72 -5.25
C LEU A 684 -30.46 1.67 -5.73
N ASP A 685 -31.72 1.33 -5.48
CA ASP A 685 -32.85 2.19 -5.84
C ASP A 685 -32.87 3.51 -5.06
N GLN A 686 -32.50 3.51 -3.78
CA GLN A 686 -32.31 4.75 -3.01
C GLN A 686 -31.22 5.63 -3.62
N ALA A 687 -30.09 5.03 -4.02
CA ALA A 687 -29.01 5.76 -4.68
C ALA A 687 -29.43 6.31 -6.06
N ARG A 688 -30.19 5.54 -6.85
CA ARG A 688 -30.76 5.99 -8.13
C ARG A 688 -31.67 7.20 -7.95
N GLU A 689 -32.50 7.22 -6.91
CA GLU A 689 -33.38 8.36 -6.64
C GLU A 689 -32.58 9.64 -6.35
N VAL A 690 -31.51 9.53 -5.56
CA VAL A 690 -30.60 10.66 -5.32
C VAL A 690 -30.01 11.18 -6.62
N TYR A 691 -29.45 10.32 -7.48
CA TYR A 691 -28.87 10.76 -8.74
C TYR A 691 -29.91 11.32 -9.73
N ARG A 692 -31.09 10.71 -9.84
CA ARG A 692 -32.17 11.21 -10.70
C ARG A 692 -32.63 12.61 -10.27
N SER A 693 -32.69 12.88 -8.97
CA SER A 693 -33.03 14.21 -8.43
C SER A 693 -32.01 15.30 -8.81
N ARG A 694 -30.78 14.92 -9.20
CA ARG A 694 -29.73 15.85 -9.65
C ARG A 694 -29.79 16.14 -11.17
N LEU A 695 -30.65 15.45 -11.92
CA LEU A 695 -30.87 15.69 -13.35
C LEU A 695 -31.99 16.70 -13.64
N SER A 696 -32.84 16.97 -12.65
CA SER A 696 -33.89 18.00 -12.69
C SER A 696 -33.35 19.36 -12.28
#